data_AF-A0A0V0XA44-F1
#
_entry.id   AF-A0A0V0XA44-F1
#
_cell.length_a   1.000
_cell.length_b   1.000
_cell.length_c   1.000
_cell.angle_alpha   90.00
_cell.angle_beta   90.00
_cell.angle_gamma   90.00
#
_symmetry.space_group_name_H-M   'P 1'
#
loop_
_entity.id
_entity.type
_entity.pdbx_description
1 polymer ?
#
loop_
_entity_poly.entity_id
_entity_poly.type
_entity_poly.pdbx_seq_one_letter_code
_entity_poly.pdbx_strand_id
1 'polypeptide(L)'
;LTTGQAWVDFENRCNILTADRMLNSTNNHLHQNHLKSNSVCSNLPITTTGAIHADSLDCLPYDIQGIIERNATSVLYRVLSRGTFQSFAVKVVNLKKRACRPGFSIEDLKREVQICCGLKHPYIIGLVDTYQLNDSFYIIYEFMEGRNLCLEIVERAAAGFVYSEHVASHYLRQLLNALNYCHERDIIHRDIRLKCIILANKENSSPVKLGGFHLAVQLPDCNARIQGSKIGSLMYMAPEVVDGEHYNCAVDMWSIGVVAFVLLCGRFPFYGSTEEIFNLISNGRYTTQHRTWNYVSDYAKDFVIKLLTVDRHRRMTAPEALNHPWIQDKGMVAQRIHLTETVTAMQRFNKLEAIKNRILMCVNSPRWTFTTNDDSIDIVDPYYCSDDQNASSKAVGQLYMALDQIISLCDGIESYNVPFYEYTMMDDRLYDILELFDHINLISVRFSSPICTSYQLLEGALQLLSSFEPSDNMLKLLLILNSPIMKIIFHTADVIAYEVFGRLSNLTAESVPSFAHAATSWESSAIDELTLSSSDLSLTPVKRVRIIQFQRNTDEPMGITMKINEDGKCIIARIMHGGMVHRQGTLHVGDEIREINGINTSCQTVENLQRMLRDLRGTLTFKVIPSYRSAPPPCEIYVRAQFDYDPFQDDLIPCPQAGVPFKTGDILQIISKDDHNWWQARFIALFPAFGFNYNAPVQQNQNPLVAGLIPSHELQEWRAACLAVEHAKATFPCISSGRRKKHNFGKSYFKTQSVIDQLDLVTYEEVVRLPSFRRKTLVLLGANGVGRRHIKNTLIQRHPDRFAYPIPHTTRPPRKDECDGQHYYFVNHDVMLADVQRNEYLEYGTHEEFMYGTKLETIRKIHRAGKIAILDVEPQALKVLRTAEYSPFVVFVAAPDLKDLEDPDGSLERLVRESELLRQAYGHFFDYIFVNNDIDETIKLLELLMEKLHLCSQWVPVSWVY
;
A
#
# COMPACT_ATOMS: atom_id res chain seq x y z
N LEU A 1 17.93 62.64 0.89
CA LEU A 1 16.54 62.85 1.34
C LEU A 1 15.83 61.51 1.22
N THR A 2 16.00 60.62 2.20
CA THR A 2 15.14 60.47 3.40
C THR A 2 13.76 59.90 3.07
N THR A 3 13.62 58.58 3.18
CA THR A 3 13.08 57.92 4.40
C THR A 3 13.24 56.41 4.27
N GLY A 4 14.05 55.80 5.15
CA GLY A 4 14.12 54.34 5.28
C GLY A 4 13.36 53.91 6.54
N GLN A 5 12.27 53.16 6.37
CA GLN A 5 11.57 52.45 7.46
C GLN A 5 10.62 51.40 6.87
N ALA A 6 11.21 50.34 6.31
CA ALA A 6 10.51 49.13 5.83
C ALA A 6 11.38 47.86 5.85
N TRP A 7 12.70 47.97 6.02
CA TRP A 7 13.64 46.84 5.91
C TRP A 7 14.07 46.21 7.23
N VAL A 8 13.62 46.72 8.38
CA VAL A 8 14.02 46.23 9.73
C VAL A 8 13.05 45.18 10.29
N ASP A 9 11.83 45.05 9.72
CA ASP A 9 10.85 44.04 10.14
C ASP A 9 10.94 42.70 9.38
N PHE A 10 11.75 42.63 8.31
CA PHE A 10 11.89 41.40 7.51
C PHE A 10 12.95 40.44 8.07
N GLU A 11 14.09 40.96 8.54
CA GLU A 11 15.12 40.14 9.21
C GLU A 11 14.61 39.53 10.53
N ASN A 12 13.69 40.21 11.23
CA ASN A 12 13.09 39.71 12.48
C ASN A 12 11.99 38.64 12.29
N ARG A 13 11.68 38.22 11.06
CA ARG A 13 10.72 37.12 10.78
C ARG A 13 11.31 35.95 9.99
N CYS A 14 12.58 36.03 9.59
CA CYS A 14 13.33 34.94 8.98
C CYS A 14 14.67 34.79 9.71
N ASN A 15 14.73 33.93 10.73
CA ASN A 15 15.99 33.59 11.41
C ASN A 15 16.93 32.79 10.50
N ILE A 16 17.62 33.50 9.61
CA ILE A 16 18.91 33.12 9.03
C ILE A 16 19.91 34.06 9.70
N LEU A 17 20.65 33.58 10.70
CA LEU A 17 21.58 34.42 11.46
C LEU A 17 23.03 33.99 11.22
N THR A 18 23.70 34.79 10.38
CA THR A 18 25.15 34.93 10.33
C THR A 18 25.64 35.67 11.58
N ALA A 19 26.77 35.27 12.16
CA ALA A 19 27.31 35.87 13.40
C ALA A 19 28.70 36.49 13.18
N ASP A 20 28.85 37.76 13.57
CA ASP A 20 30.15 38.44 13.73
C ASP A 20 30.01 39.60 14.75
N ARG A 21 31.12 40.01 15.40
CA ARG A 21 31.27 41.03 16.48
C ARG A 21 30.69 40.63 17.86
N MET A 22 31.41 40.70 18.99
CA MET A 22 32.48 41.62 19.40
C MET A 22 33.49 41.01 20.39
N LEU A 23 34.72 41.55 20.37
CA LEU A 23 35.85 41.26 21.27
C LEU A 23 35.79 42.06 22.59
N ASN A 24 36.30 41.45 23.66
CA ASN A 24 37.23 42.01 24.66
C ASN A 24 37.60 40.87 25.66
N SER A 25 38.85 40.69 26.12
CA SER A 25 40.05 41.53 26.01
C SER A 25 41.39 40.75 26.12
N THR A 26 42.48 41.47 25.82
CA THR A 26 43.87 41.35 26.36
C THR A 26 44.81 40.19 25.98
N ASN A 27 45.87 40.57 25.23
CA ASN A 27 47.31 40.22 25.36
C ASN A 27 47.72 38.73 25.22
N ASN A 28 48.85 38.27 24.65
CA ASN A 28 50.00 38.79 23.88
C ASN A 28 50.80 37.52 23.40
N HIS A 29 51.76 37.47 22.45
CA HIS A 29 52.53 38.44 21.64
C HIS A 29 53.01 37.74 20.33
N LEU A 30 53.71 38.49 19.45
CA LEU A 30 54.93 38.17 18.65
C LEU A 30 55.37 36.68 18.46
N HIS A 31 55.91 36.18 17.33
CA HIS A 31 56.51 36.86 16.16
C HIS A 31 56.71 35.90 14.94
N GLN A 32 56.48 36.40 13.73
CA GLN A 32 57.33 36.28 12.50
C GLN A 32 57.90 34.94 11.92
N ASN A 33 57.56 34.73 10.63
CA ASN A 33 58.46 34.65 9.44
C ASN A 33 58.77 33.32 8.69
N HIS A 34 58.47 33.37 7.37
CA HIS A 34 59.26 32.84 6.21
C HIS A 34 59.45 31.32 6.02
N LEU A 35 59.69 30.73 4.82
CA LEU A 35 59.43 31.04 3.38
C LEU A 35 59.78 29.76 2.55
N LYS A 36 59.24 29.66 1.30
CA LYS A 36 59.83 29.02 0.09
C LYS A 36 59.91 27.47 -0.10
N SER A 37 59.19 27.01 -1.15
CA SER A 37 59.60 26.20 -2.34
C SER A 37 60.59 25.02 -2.18
N ASN A 38 60.34 23.82 -2.75
CA ASN A 38 60.46 23.55 -4.20
C ASN A 38 59.97 22.11 -4.62
N SER A 39 59.89 21.88 -5.94
CA SER A 39 59.38 20.69 -6.64
C SER A 39 60.39 19.55 -6.93
N VAL A 40 59.93 18.29 -7.05
CA VAL A 40 60.41 17.25 -8.01
C VAL A 40 59.25 16.29 -8.38
N CYS A 41 59.18 15.82 -9.62
CA CYS A 41 58.19 14.83 -10.11
C CYS A 41 58.70 13.37 -10.07
N SER A 42 57.80 12.38 -9.94
CA SER A 42 57.70 11.22 -10.86
C SER A 42 56.66 10.15 -10.44
N ASN A 43 56.10 9.48 -11.47
CA ASN A 43 55.39 8.20 -11.49
C ASN A 43 53.91 8.12 -11.00
N LEU A 44 53.06 7.70 -11.94
CA LEU A 44 51.63 7.33 -11.80
C LEU A 44 51.48 5.84 -11.37
N PRO A 45 50.30 5.42 -10.88
CA PRO A 45 49.22 5.03 -11.80
C PRO A 45 47.94 5.86 -11.65
N ILE A 46 47.16 5.90 -12.74
CA ILE A 46 45.83 6.53 -12.79
C ILE A 46 44.84 5.78 -11.88
N THR A 47 44.23 6.49 -10.93
CA THR A 47 43.00 6.05 -10.24
C THR A 47 41.81 6.90 -10.69
N THR A 48 41.21 6.51 -11.82
CA THR A 48 39.91 7.04 -12.26
C THR A 48 38.77 6.38 -11.47
N THR A 49 38.41 6.97 -10.32
CA THR A 49 37.11 6.72 -9.67
C THR A 49 36.53 8.02 -9.15
N GLY A 50 35.73 8.69 -10.00
CA GLY A 50 34.84 9.78 -9.60
C GLY A 50 33.67 9.27 -8.75
N ALA A 51 33.96 8.76 -7.55
CA ALA A 51 32.98 8.37 -6.56
C ALA A 51 32.50 9.61 -5.79
N ILE A 52 31.55 10.35 -6.36
CA ILE A 52 30.92 11.50 -5.70
C ILE A 52 29.41 11.29 -5.70
N HIS A 53 28.87 10.77 -4.58
CA HIS A 53 27.56 11.15 -4.01
C HIS A 53 27.14 10.33 -2.78
N ALA A 54 27.79 9.20 -2.47
CA ALA A 54 27.46 8.38 -1.30
C ALA A 54 27.75 9.13 0.02
N ASP A 55 28.98 9.63 0.16
CA ASP A 55 29.55 10.22 1.37
C ASP A 55 28.75 11.43 1.92
N SER A 56 27.92 12.07 1.10
CA SER A 56 27.08 13.20 1.53
C SER A 56 25.79 12.80 2.25
N LEU A 57 25.27 11.58 2.05
CA LEU A 57 24.10 11.10 2.79
C LEU A 57 24.47 10.47 4.14
N ASP A 58 25.73 10.05 4.33
CA ASP A 58 26.20 9.52 5.61
C ASP A 58 26.17 10.54 6.75
N CYS A 59 26.11 11.84 6.43
CA CYS A 59 25.87 12.90 7.40
C CYS A 59 24.41 12.98 7.90
N LEU A 60 23.46 12.31 7.22
CA LEU A 60 22.05 12.27 7.61
C LEU A 60 21.76 11.12 8.59
N PRO A 61 20.70 11.19 9.41
CA PRO A 61 20.33 10.13 10.35
C PRO A 61 19.66 8.90 9.67
N TYR A 62 20.01 8.61 8.41
CA TYR A 62 19.37 7.59 7.58
C TYR A 62 20.38 6.77 6.78
N ASP A 63 20.16 5.45 6.68
CA ASP A 63 20.93 4.53 5.85
C ASP A 63 20.22 4.27 4.52
N ILE A 64 20.94 4.38 3.40
CA ILE A 64 20.37 4.16 2.06
C ILE A 64 20.09 2.67 1.85
N GLN A 65 18.88 2.34 1.40
CA GLN A 65 18.47 0.98 1.02
C GLN A 65 18.45 0.79 -0.50
N GLY A 66 18.19 1.83 -1.29
CA GLY A 66 18.23 1.77 -2.75
C GLY A 66 17.55 2.96 -3.44
N ILE A 67 17.71 3.05 -4.77
CA ILE A 67 17.05 4.06 -5.61
C ILE A 67 15.67 3.56 -6.03
N ILE A 68 14.64 4.36 -5.75
CA ILE A 68 13.24 4.16 -6.19
C ILE A 68 13.04 4.75 -7.59
N GLU A 69 13.43 6.02 -7.79
CA GLU A 69 13.20 6.78 -9.02
C GLU A 69 14.40 7.70 -9.31
N ARG A 70 14.72 7.93 -10.58
CA ARG A 70 15.73 8.90 -11.00
C ARG A 70 15.13 9.81 -12.07
N ASN A 71 15.05 11.10 -11.76
CA ASN A 71 14.61 12.17 -12.66
C ASN A 71 15.77 13.11 -12.99
N ALA A 72 15.61 13.85 -14.08
CA ALA A 72 16.44 14.98 -14.55
C ALA A 72 17.25 15.73 -13.47
N THR A 73 16.57 16.26 -12.44
CA THR A 73 17.19 17.12 -11.41
C THR A 73 17.17 16.49 -10.01
N SER A 74 16.65 15.26 -9.85
CA SER A 74 16.46 14.67 -8.52
C SER A 74 16.39 13.15 -8.51
N VAL A 75 16.91 12.53 -7.45
CA VAL A 75 16.88 11.09 -7.22
C VAL A 75 16.06 10.79 -5.96
N LEU A 76 15.16 9.82 -6.04
CA LEU A 76 14.34 9.36 -4.91
C LEU A 76 14.94 8.05 -4.36
N TYR A 77 15.31 8.04 -3.09
CA TYR A 77 15.87 6.88 -2.39
C TYR A 77 14.88 6.31 -1.39
N ARG A 78 14.89 4.99 -1.21
CA ARG A 78 14.42 4.34 0.02
C ARG A 78 15.55 4.42 1.03
N VAL A 79 15.23 4.85 2.25
CA VAL A 79 16.19 4.89 3.37
C VAL A 79 15.58 4.29 4.63
N LEU A 80 16.44 4.00 5.61
CA LEU A 80 16.07 3.50 6.93
C LEU A 80 16.59 4.47 8.00
N SER A 81 15.78 4.87 8.98
CA SER A 81 16.26 5.74 10.08
C SER A 81 17.18 4.97 11.03
N ARG A 82 18.41 5.49 11.25
CA ARG A 82 19.47 4.85 12.06
C ARG A 82 19.06 4.54 13.51
N GLY A 83 18.17 5.34 14.10
CA GLY A 83 17.70 5.16 15.48
C GLY A 83 16.41 4.38 15.64
N THR A 84 15.55 4.32 14.61
CA THR A 84 14.20 3.73 14.72
C THR A 84 13.97 2.52 13.81
N PHE A 85 14.88 2.28 12.85
CA PHE A 85 14.75 1.30 11.78
C PHE A 85 13.45 1.45 10.94
N GLN A 86 12.81 2.62 10.98
CA GLN A 86 11.64 2.94 10.16
C GLN A 86 12.05 3.33 8.74
N SER A 87 11.32 2.87 7.72
CA SER A 87 11.55 3.23 6.32
C SER A 87 11.02 4.62 5.98
N PHE A 88 11.78 5.39 5.19
CA PHE A 88 11.42 6.70 4.66
C PHE A 88 11.79 6.81 3.17
N ALA A 89 11.22 7.80 2.47
CA ALA A 89 11.56 8.12 1.08
C ALA A 89 12.26 9.48 1.03
N VAL A 90 13.47 9.54 0.48
CA VAL A 90 14.28 10.78 0.42
C VAL A 90 14.49 11.23 -1.01
N LYS A 91 13.88 12.36 -1.38
CA LYS A 91 14.08 13.03 -2.66
C LYS A 91 15.28 13.98 -2.54
N VAL A 92 16.39 13.63 -3.18
CA VAL A 92 17.60 14.45 -3.25
C VAL A 92 17.55 15.26 -4.54
N VAL A 93 17.48 16.58 -4.42
CA VAL A 93 17.41 17.55 -5.53
C VAL A 93 18.75 18.23 -5.67
N ASN A 94 19.38 18.14 -6.85
CA ASN A 94 20.63 18.84 -7.14
C ASN A 94 20.32 20.30 -7.55
N LEU A 95 20.76 21.26 -6.74
CA LEU A 95 20.41 22.67 -6.91
C LEU A 95 21.07 23.29 -8.15
N LYS A 96 22.30 22.88 -8.50
CA LYS A 96 22.99 23.33 -9.72
C LYS A 96 22.28 22.86 -10.98
N LYS A 97 22.02 21.54 -11.11
CA LYS A 97 21.26 20.97 -12.24
C LYS A 97 19.86 21.56 -12.38
N ARG A 98 19.22 21.91 -11.24
CA ARG A 98 17.89 22.55 -11.24
C ARG A 98 17.96 24.01 -11.71
N ALA A 99 18.92 24.79 -11.22
CA ALA A 99 19.07 26.21 -11.58
C ALA A 99 19.38 26.43 -13.07
N CYS A 100 20.02 25.48 -13.74
CA CYS A 100 20.25 25.51 -15.18
C CYS A 100 19.00 25.26 -16.05
N ARG A 101 17.83 24.94 -15.45
CA ARG A 101 16.58 24.71 -16.20
C ARG A 101 15.63 25.93 -16.16
N PRO A 102 15.24 26.50 -17.31
CA PRO A 102 14.20 27.53 -17.35
C PRO A 102 12.88 26.98 -16.80
N GLY A 103 12.25 27.73 -15.90
CA GLY A 103 10.99 27.35 -15.24
C GLY A 103 11.10 26.42 -14.02
N PHE A 104 12.32 26.09 -13.55
CA PHE A 104 12.54 25.32 -12.32
C PHE A 104 13.44 26.06 -11.33
N SER A 105 12.91 27.10 -10.69
CA SER A 105 13.67 27.91 -9.73
C SER A 105 13.86 27.21 -8.36
N ILE A 106 14.68 27.83 -7.51
CA ILE A 106 14.80 27.49 -6.09
C ILE A 106 13.52 27.89 -5.34
N GLU A 107 12.84 28.94 -5.80
CA GLU A 107 11.57 29.43 -5.26
C GLU A 107 10.45 28.42 -5.49
N ASP A 108 10.44 27.71 -6.61
CA ASP A 108 9.53 26.59 -6.86
C ASP A 108 9.77 25.43 -5.90
N LEU A 109 11.02 25.15 -5.53
CA LEU A 109 11.37 24.11 -4.55
C LEU A 109 10.95 24.52 -3.13
N LYS A 110 11.18 25.79 -2.76
CA LYS A 110 10.67 26.36 -1.50
C LYS A 110 9.14 26.29 -1.44
N ARG A 111 8.46 26.53 -2.56
CA ARG A 111 6.99 26.42 -2.67
C ARG A 111 6.51 24.97 -2.51
N GLU A 112 7.15 24.00 -3.17
CA GLU A 112 6.87 22.56 -2.98
C GLU A 112 6.94 22.19 -1.49
N VAL A 113 8.03 22.56 -0.81
CA VAL A 113 8.22 22.31 0.63
C VAL A 113 7.17 23.02 1.49
N GLN A 114 6.91 24.31 1.24
CA GLN A 114 5.93 25.10 2.00
C GLN A 114 4.51 24.51 1.90
N ILE A 115 4.08 24.12 0.70
CA ILE A 115 2.79 23.47 0.48
C ILE A 115 2.76 22.12 1.20
N CYS A 116 3.75 21.25 0.97
CA CYS A 116 3.81 19.94 1.61
C CYS A 116 3.88 20.00 3.15
N CYS A 117 4.52 21.01 3.74
CA CYS A 117 4.50 21.24 5.19
C CYS A 117 3.09 21.56 5.74
N GLY A 118 2.25 22.22 4.94
CA GLY A 118 0.89 22.61 5.32
C GLY A 118 -0.16 21.50 5.11
N LEU A 119 0.13 20.52 4.26
CA LEU A 119 -0.78 19.42 3.94
C LEU A 119 -0.71 18.31 5.00
N LYS A 120 -1.82 18.09 5.71
CA LYS A 120 -2.00 16.98 6.66
C LYS A 120 -3.33 16.29 6.42
N HIS A 121 -3.30 15.24 5.62
CA HIS A 121 -4.49 14.49 5.22
C HIS A 121 -4.17 13.00 5.04
N PRO A 122 -5.04 12.06 5.45
CA PRO A 122 -4.79 10.61 5.40
C PRO A 122 -4.48 10.06 4.00
N TYR A 123 -5.01 10.69 2.96
CA TYR A 123 -4.83 10.32 1.55
C TYR A 123 -3.82 11.22 0.81
N ILE A 124 -2.93 11.91 1.54
CA ILE A 124 -1.80 12.68 0.99
C ILE A 124 -0.49 12.16 1.60
N ILE A 125 0.56 12.02 0.78
CA ILE A 125 1.89 11.61 1.25
C ILE A 125 2.49 12.71 2.13
N GLY A 126 2.66 12.43 3.41
CA GLY A 126 3.17 13.35 4.41
C GLY A 126 4.66 13.69 4.22
N LEU A 127 4.97 14.97 4.26
CA LEU A 127 6.33 15.48 4.44
C LEU A 127 6.74 15.34 5.91
N VAL A 128 7.91 14.74 6.14
CA VAL A 128 8.48 14.46 7.48
C VAL A 128 9.52 15.52 7.85
N ASP A 129 10.50 15.78 6.98
CA ASP A 129 11.58 16.74 7.25
C ASP A 129 12.25 17.22 5.94
N THR A 130 13.11 18.24 6.04
CA THR A 130 13.94 18.73 4.93
C THR A 130 15.33 19.16 5.40
N TYR A 131 16.37 18.84 4.65
CA TYR A 131 17.74 19.34 4.88
C TYR A 131 18.30 20.00 3.62
N GLN A 132 19.21 20.95 3.81
CA GLN A 132 20.06 21.46 2.73
C GLN A 132 21.52 21.20 3.13
N LEU A 133 22.27 20.54 2.26
CA LEU A 133 23.69 20.25 2.47
C LEU A 133 24.42 20.41 1.13
N ASN A 134 25.40 21.30 1.12
CA ASN A 134 26.18 21.68 -0.07
C ASN A 134 25.22 22.10 -1.23
N ASP A 135 25.46 21.59 -2.44
CA ASP A 135 24.64 21.83 -3.63
C ASP A 135 23.36 20.97 -3.71
N SER A 136 22.96 20.31 -2.63
CA SER A 136 21.84 19.36 -2.60
C SER A 136 20.79 19.72 -1.56
N PHE A 137 19.52 19.52 -1.93
CA PHE A 137 18.36 19.71 -1.06
C PHE A 137 17.62 18.37 -0.90
N TYR A 138 17.35 17.99 0.34
CA TYR A 138 16.85 16.68 0.74
C TYR A 138 15.43 16.86 1.28
N ILE A 139 14.47 16.16 0.68
CA ILE A 139 13.05 16.19 1.11
C ILE A 139 12.67 14.78 1.56
N ILE A 140 12.26 14.63 2.82
CA ILE A 140 12.01 13.35 3.47
C ILE A 140 10.50 13.17 3.59
N TYR A 141 9.97 12.18 2.90
CA TYR A 141 8.56 11.77 2.92
C TYR A 141 8.39 10.46 3.69
N GLU A 142 7.17 10.19 4.17
CA GLU A 142 6.80 8.85 4.60
C GLU A 142 6.97 7.83 3.45
N PHE A 143 7.48 6.63 3.76
CA PHE A 143 7.64 5.58 2.77
C PHE A 143 6.34 4.78 2.60
N MET A 144 5.92 4.58 1.35
CA MET A 144 4.79 3.72 1.00
C MET A 144 5.31 2.32 0.66
N GLU A 145 4.74 1.27 1.26
CA GLU A 145 5.15 -0.12 0.98
C GLU A 145 4.46 -0.70 -0.27
N GLY A 146 3.33 -0.12 -0.69
CA GLY A 146 2.67 -0.41 -1.94
C GLY A 146 3.26 0.38 -3.11
N ARG A 147 3.00 -0.08 -4.33
CA ARG A 147 3.45 0.53 -5.59
C ARG A 147 2.40 1.53 -6.11
N ASN A 148 2.59 2.04 -7.34
CA ASN A 148 1.56 2.83 -8.00
C ASN A 148 0.28 2.00 -8.18
N LEU A 149 -0.87 2.69 -8.23
CA LEU A 149 -2.18 2.05 -8.21
C LEU A 149 -2.39 1.04 -9.36
N CYS A 150 -1.95 1.36 -10.58
CA CYS A 150 -2.13 0.49 -11.74
C CYS A 150 -1.31 -0.81 -11.65
N LEU A 151 -0.09 -0.75 -11.11
CA LEU A 151 0.75 -1.94 -10.88
C LEU A 151 0.11 -2.85 -9.84
N GLU A 152 -0.36 -2.28 -8.74
CA GLU A 152 -0.99 -2.99 -7.62
C GLU A 152 -2.32 -3.65 -8.02
N ILE A 153 -3.15 -2.98 -8.84
CA ILE A 153 -4.40 -3.56 -9.38
C ILE A 153 -4.10 -4.85 -10.16
N VAL A 154 -3.08 -4.80 -11.03
CA VAL A 154 -2.66 -5.95 -11.85
C VAL A 154 -2.05 -7.07 -10.99
N GLU A 155 -1.20 -6.71 -10.02
CA GLU A 155 -0.53 -7.67 -9.15
C GLU A 155 -1.53 -8.41 -8.24
N ARG A 156 -2.50 -7.69 -7.66
CA ARG A 156 -3.61 -8.30 -6.90
C ARG A 156 -4.53 -9.14 -7.77
N ALA A 157 -4.91 -8.68 -8.96
CA ALA A 157 -5.78 -9.44 -9.84
C ALA A 157 -5.13 -10.77 -10.29
N ALA A 158 -3.82 -10.77 -10.52
CA ALA A 158 -3.07 -12.01 -10.77
C ALA A 158 -3.03 -12.97 -9.56
N ALA A 159 -3.15 -12.43 -8.33
CA ALA A 159 -3.30 -13.20 -7.10
C ALA A 159 -4.76 -13.62 -6.78
N GLY A 160 -5.71 -13.37 -7.69
CA GLY A 160 -7.11 -13.76 -7.57
C GLY A 160 -8.10 -12.66 -7.16
N PHE A 161 -7.62 -11.41 -6.96
CA PHE A 161 -8.47 -10.30 -6.51
C PHE A 161 -9.43 -9.77 -7.60
N VAL A 162 -10.68 -9.56 -7.23
CA VAL A 162 -11.76 -9.06 -8.10
C VAL A 162 -11.69 -7.53 -8.22
N TYR A 163 -10.82 -7.07 -9.12
CA TYR A 163 -10.86 -5.66 -9.55
C TYR A 163 -12.17 -5.37 -10.29
N SER A 164 -12.92 -4.37 -9.81
CA SER A 164 -14.28 -4.03 -10.25
C SER A 164 -14.55 -2.53 -10.14
N GLU A 165 -15.65 -2.03 -10.72
CA GLU A 165 -16.05 -0.61 -10.57
C GLU A 165 -16.17 -0.18 -9.10
N HIS A 166 -16.69 -1.06 -8.23
CA HIS A 166 -16.80 -0.76 -6.80
C HIS A 166 -15.43 -0.44 -6.17
N VAL A 167 -14.38 -1.13 -6.62
CA VAL A 167 -12.99 -0.91 -6.17
C VAL A 167 -12.43 0.38 -6.79
N ALA A 168 -12.65 0.62 -8.09
CA ALA A 168 -12.25 1.86 -8.75
C ALA A 168 -12.89 3.12 -8.12
N SER A 169 -14.21 3.07 -7.87
CA SER A 169 -14.99 4.09 -7.15
C SER A 169 -14.46 4.31 -5.72
N HIS A 170 -14.10 3.24 -4.99
CA HIS A 170 -13.51 3.37 -3.66
C HIS A 170 -12.17 4.14 -3.67
N TYR A 171 -11.26 3.84 -4.61
CA TYR A 171 -10.00 4.58 -4.75
C TYR A 171 -10.23 6.03 -5.20
N LEU A 172 -11.13 6.27 -6.15
CA LEU A 172 -11.47 7.62 -6.61
C LEU A 172 -12.08 8.47 -5.48
N ARG A 173 -12.94 7.90 -4.62
CA ARG A 173 -13.46 8.58 -3.42
C ARG A 173 -12.32 9.06 -2.50
N GLN A 174 -11.29 8.24 -2.30
CA GLN A 174 -10.14 8.61 -1.46
C GLN A 174 -9.32 9.76 -2.09
N LEU A 175 -9.10 9.73 -3.41
CA LEU A 175 -8.45 10.82 -4.15
C LEU A 175 -9.25 12.12 -4.13
N LEU A 176 -10.56 12.03 -4.32
CA LEU A 176 -11.46 13.18 -4.25
C LEU A 176 -11.46 13.82 -2.86
N ASN A 177 -11.42 13.03 -1.78
CA ASN A 177 -11.25 13.55 -0.42
C ASN A 177 -9.90 14.28 -0.26
N ALA A 178 -8.81 13.75 -0.82
CA ALA A 178 -7.50 14.41 -0.81
C ALA A 178 -7.52 15.75 -1.55
N LEU A 179 -8.17 15.80 -2.71
CA LEU A 179 -8.26 17.03 -3.51
C LEU A 179 -9.22 18.05 -2.93
N ASN A 180 -10.36 17.62 -2.37
CA ASN A 180 -11.25 18.53 -1.67
C ASN A 180 -10.51 19.24 -0.52
N TYR A 181 -9.71 18.51 0.26
CA TYR A 181 -8.86 19.09 1.28
C TYR A 181 -7.84 20.12 0.73
N CYS A 182 -7.27 19.89 -0.46
CA CYS A 182 -6.39 20.86 -1.12
C CYS A 182 -7.16 22.09 -1.65
N HIS A 183 -8.30 21.87 -2.32
CA HIS A 183 -9.10 22.91 -2.95
C HIS A 183 -9.77 23.83 -1.92
N GLU A 184 -10.19 23.31 -0.75
CA GLU A 184 -10.61 24.11 0.41
C GLU A 184 -9.52 25.04 0.99
N ARG A 185 -8.26 24.84 0.60
CA ARG A 185 -7.09 25.63 1.01
C ARG A 185 -6.51 26.44 -0.15
N ASP A 186 -7.26 26.51 -1.25
CA ASP A 186 -6.90 27.19 -2.48
C ASP A 186 -5.60 26.63 -3.14
N ILE A 187 -5.28 25.34 -2.89
CA ILE A 187 -4.10 24.66 -3.43
C ILE A 187 -4.47 23.87 -4.69
N ILE A 188 -3.85 24.21 -5.82
CA ILE A 188 -3.94 23.48 -7.11
C ILE A 188 -2.75 22.52 -7.21
N HIS A 189 -2.97 21.26 -7.61
CA HIS A 189 -1.91 20.26 -7.76
C HIS A 189 -1.18 20.36 -9.11
N ARG A 190 -1.90 20.59 -10.22
CA ARG A 190 -1.41 20.81 -11.61
C ARG A 190 -0.68 19.65 -12.31
N ASP A 191 -0.29 18.57 -11.62
CA ASP A 191 0.25 17.34 -12.24
C ASP A 191 -0.27 16.04 -11.59
N ILE A 192 -1.59 15.90 -11.50
CA ILE A 192 -2.22 14.67 -10.98
C ILE A 192 -2.12 13.58 -12.03
N ARG A 193 -1.44 12.48 -11.70
CA ARG A 193 -1.16 11.37 -12.61
C ARG A 193 -1.18 10.03 -11.90
N LEU A 194 -1.30 8.94 -12.65
CA LEU A 194 -1.27 7.58 -12.11
C LEU A 194 0.02 7.27 -11.32
N LYS A 195 1.17 7.86 -11.70
CA LYS A 195 2.44 7.72 -10.95
C LYS A 195 2.43 8.44 -9.60
N CYS A 196 1.58 9.45 -9.43
CA CYS A 196 1.42 10.24 -8.21
C CYS A 196 0.48 9.58 -7.20
N ILE A 197 -0.17 8.46 -7.58
CA ILE A 197 -1.17 7.75 -6.79
C ILE A 197 -0.58 6.40 -6.36
N ILE A 198 -0.22 6.30 -5.09
CA ILE A 198 0.54 5.18 -4.51
C ILE A 198 -0.27 4.56 -3.38
N LEU A 199 -0.25 3.24 -3.23
CA LEU A 199 -0.88 2.57 -2.09
C LEU A 199 0.02 2.58 -0.86
N ALA A 200 -0.53 2.89 0.30
CA ALA A 200 0.24 3.00 1.55
C ALA A 200 0.97 1.70 1.92
N ASN A 201 0.34 0.56 1.66
CA ASN A 201 0.88 -0.77 1.87
C ASN A 201 0.32 -1.79 0.86
N LYS A 202 0.61 -3.08 1.06
CA LYS A 202 0.22 -4.15 0.12
C LYS A 202 -1.14 -4.79 0.41
N GLU A 203 -1.77 -4.52 1.56
CA GLU A 203 -3.08 -5.08 1.95
C GLU A 203 -4.16 -4.79 0.88
N ASN A 204 -5.17 -5.66 0.74
CA ASN A 204 -6.26 -5.45 -0.22
C ASN A 204 -7.11 -4.20 0.12
N SER A 205 -7.21 -3.88 1.40
CA SER A 205 -7.86 -2.68 1.94
C SER A 205 -6.95 -1.44 1.98
N SER A 206 -5.77 -1.48 1.35
CA SER A 206 -4.80 -0.39 1.43
C SER A 206 -5.35 0.93 0.87
N PRO A 207 -5.18 2.06 1.58
CA PRO A 207 -5.59 3.36 1.07
C PRO A 207 -4.59 3.92 0.05
N VAL A 208 -5.11 4.65 -0.94
CA VAL A 208 -4.30 5.48 -1.83
C VAL A 208 -3.84 6.75 -1.13
N LYS A 209 -2.60 7.16 -1.40
CA LYS A 209 -2.08 8.47 -1.08
C LYS A 209 -1.63 9.19 -2.34
N LEU A 210 -2.02 10.46 -2.44
CA LEU A 210 -1.58 11.39 -3.46
C LEU A 210 -0.24 12.02 -3.04
N GLY A 211 0.77 11.92 -3.90
CA GLY A 211 2.01 12.69 -3.82
C GLY A 211 2.22 13.53 -5.08
N GLY A 212 3.43 14.08 -5.26
CA GLY A 212 3.79 14.76 -6.52
C GLY A 212 3.51 16.26 -6.58
N PHE A 213 3.42 16.96 -5.45
CA PHE A 213 3.16 18.40 -5.33
C PHE A 213 4.28 19.34 -5.87
N HIS A 214 5.23 18.83 -6.65
CA HIS A 214 6.36 19.59 -7.22
C HIS A 214 5.96 20.73 -8.18
N LEU A 215 4.76 20.68 -8.75
CA LEU A 215 4.17 21.77 -9.53
C LEU A 215 3.00 22.45 -8.79
N ALA A 216 2.74 22.12 -7.52
CA ALA A 216 1.60 22.70 -6.81
C ALA A 216 1.78 24.20 -6.56
N VAL A 217 0.65 24.93 -6.49
CA VAL A 217 0.59 26.35 -6.12
C VAL A 217 -0.58 26.59 -5.19
N GLN A 218 -0.42 27.52 -4.27
CA GLN A 218 -1.52 28.07 -3.49
C GLN A 218 -1.95 29.40 -4.13
N LEU A 219 -3.23 29.54 -4.44
CA LEU A 219 -3.84 30.79 -4.89
C LEU A 219 -3.99 31.76 -3.70
N PRO A 220 -4.07 33.08 -3.95
CA PRO A 220 -4.41 34.06 -2.91
C PRO A 220 -5.82 33.90 -2.32
N ASP A 221 -6.76 33.45 -3.16
CA ASP A 221 -8.17 33.21 -2.82
C ASP A 221 -8.82 32.28 -3.86
N CYS A 222 -10.01 31.75 -3.53
CA CYS A 222 -10.77 30.80 -4.36
C CYS A 222 -11.21 31.31 -5.76
N ASN A 223 -11.26 32.62 -6.00
CA ASN A 223 -11.61 33.21 -7.29
C ASN A 223 -10.39 33.55 -8.15
N ALA A 224 -9.21 33.64 -7.53
CA ALA A 224 -7.97 33.93 -8.21
C ALA A 224 -7.64 32.86 -9.26
N ARG A 225 -6.93 33.28 -10.30
CA ARG A 225 -6.49 32.43 -11.41
C ARG A 225 -5.02 32.68 -11.65
N ILE A 226 -4.28 31.62 -11.97
CA ILE A 226 -2.89 31.77 -12.39
C ILE A 226 -2.79 31.99 -13.90
N GLN A 227 -1.70 32.64 -14.30
CA GLN A 227 -1.40 32.89 -15.71
C GLN A 227 -1.22 31.58 -16.47
N GLY A 228 -1.83 31.52 -17.67
CA GLY A 228 -1.78 30.37 -18.55
C GLY A 228 -0.37 29.96 -18.92
N SER A 229 0.04 28.82 -18.38
CA SER A 229 1.33 28.17 -18.59
C SER A 229 1.06 26.70 -18.85
N LYS A 230 1.57 26.19 -19.99
CA LYS A 230 1.38 24.80 -20.42
C LYS A 230 2.28 23.88 -19.61
N ILE A 231 1.82 23.47 -18.43
CA ILE A 231 2.58 22.67 -17.45
C ILE A 231 1.76 21.46 -16.97
N GLY A 232 2.42 20.55 -16.26
CA GLY A 232 1.90 19.21 -16.01
C GLY A 232 2.29 18.28 -17.17
N SER A 233 1.58 17.18 -17.34
CA SER A 233 1.93 16.19 -18.38
C SER A 233 0.81 15.98 -19.37
N LEU A 234 1.17 15.99 -20.65
CA LEU A 234 0.31 16.03 -21.84
C LEU A 234 -1.04 15.31 -21.68
N MET A 235 -1.04 14.01 -21.38
CA MET A 235 -2.24 13.16 -21.30
C MET A 235 -3.27 13.58 -20.23
N TYR A 236 -2.87 14.39 -19.26
CA TYR A 236 -3.66 14.80 -18.09
C TYR A 236 -3.97 16.30 -18.07
N MET A 237 -3.44 17.08 -19.02
CA MET A 237 -3.67 18.53 -19.10
C MET A 237 -5.12 18.83 -19.43
N ALA A 238 -5.69 19.83 -18.75
CA ALA A 238 -7.04 20.33 -19.04
C ALA A 238 -7.05 21.27 -20.27
N PRO A 239 -8.19 21.45 -20.95
CA PRO A 239 -8.32 22.33 -22.11
C PRO A 239 -7.76 23.74 -21.86
N GLU A 240 -8.14 24.37 -20.75
CA GLU A 240 -7.67 25.70 -20.39
C GLU A 240 -6.15 25.78 -20.14
N VAL A 241 -5.48 24.67 -19.84
CA VAL A 241 -4.01 24.58 -19.72
C VAL A 241 -3.37 24.44 -21.11
N VAL A 242 -3.96 23.60 -21.96
CA VAL A 242 -3.51 23.38 -23.36
C VAL A 242 -3.64 24.65 -24.18
N ASP A 243 -4.75 25.38 -24.03
CA ASP A 243 -5.04 26.62 -24.76
C ASP A 243 -4.25 27.83 -24.21
N GLY A 244 -3.60 27.69 -23.04
CA GLY A 244 -2.86 28.78 -22.41
C GLY A 244 -3.76 29.84 -21.75
N GLU A 245 -4.98 29.47 -21.38
CA GLU A 245 -5.89 30.35 -20.62
C GLU A 245 -5.47 30.48 -19.15
N HIS A 246 -6.06 31.46 -18.45
CA HIS A 246 -5.96 31.55 -17.00
C HIS A 246 -6.80 30.46 -16.31
N TYR A 247 -6.23 29.73 -15.36
CA TYR A 247 -6.89 28.57 -14.75
C TYR A 247 -6.82 28.53 -13.21
N ASN A 248 -7.61 27.64 -12.61
CA ASN A 248 -7.77 27.43 -11.16
C ASN A 248 -7.85 25.92 -10.82
N CYS A 249 -8.38 25.55 -9.66
CA CYS A 249 -8.55 24.17 -9.19
C CYS A 249 -9.30 23.22 -10.15
N ALA A 250 -10.09 23.73 -11.11
CA ALA A 250 -10.83 22.91 -12.07
C ALA A 250 -9.94 22.03 -12.97
N VAL A 251 -8.65 22.37 -13.14
CA VAL A 251 -7.70 21.56 -13.93
C VAL A 251 -7.41 20.20 -13.29
N ASP A 252 -7.38 20.16 -11.95
CA ASP A 252 -7.16 18.93 -11.19
C ASP A 252 -8.33 17.94 -11.37
N MET A 253 -9.56 18.46 -11.51
CA MET A 253 -10.76 17.65 -11.73
C MET A 253 -10.77 16.99 -13.11
N TRP A 254 -10.27 17.68 -14.13
CA TRP A 254 -10.04 17.08 -15.45
C TRP A 254 -8.99 15.95 -15.37
N SER A 255 -7.87 16.18 -14.68
CA SER A 255 -6.85 15.14 -14.47
C SER A 255 -7.42 13.91 -13.72
N ILE A 256 -8.35 14.10 -12.77
CA ILE A 256 -9.10 13.00 -12.14
C ILE A 256 -10.05 12.31 -13.11
N GLY A 257 -10.67 13.04 -14.05
CA GLY A 257 -11.43 12.45 -15.15
C GLY A 257 -10.58 11.51 -16.00
N VAL A 258 -9.35 11.91 -16.33
CA VAL A 258 -8.38 11.05 -17.04
C VAL A 258 -7.98 9.83 -16.20
N VAL A 259 -7.71 10.01 -14.91
CA VAL A 259 -7.42 8.88 -13.99
C VAL A 259 -8.60 7.91 -13.92
N ALA A 260 -9.83 8.40 -13.78
CA ALA A 260 -11.04 7.59 -13.73
C ALA A 260 -11.26 6.81 -15.04
N PHE A 261 -11.03 7.46 -16.19
CA PHE A 261 -11.07 6.81 -17.50
C PHE A 261 -10.07 5.64 -17.57
N VAL A 262 -8.82 5.83 -17.16
CA VAL A 262 -7.80 4.75 -17.16
C VAL A 262 -8.12 3.64 -16.15
N LEU A 263 -8.63 3.97 -14.97
CA LEU A 263 -9.01 2.94 -13.98
C LEU A 263 -10.18 2.07 -14.45
N LEU A 264 -11.11 2.63 -15.25
CA LEU A 264 -12.28 1.90 -15.75
C LEU A 264 -11.98 1.06 -17.00
N CYS A 265 -11.11 1.52 -17.90
CA CYS A 265 -10.89 0.87 -19.20
C CYS A 265 -9.44 0.44 -19.50
N GLY A 266 -8.48 0.77 -18.64
CA GLY A 266 -7.08 0.39 -18.75
C GLY A 266 -6.27 1.18 -19.79
N ARG A 267 -6.83 2.27 -20.32
CA ARG A 267 -6.31 3.05 -21.46
C ARG A 267 -6.53 4.56 -21.26
N PHE A 268 -5.82 5.40 -22.00
CA PHE A 268 -6.03 6.86 -21.98
C PHE A 268 -7.22 7.29 -22.86
N PRO A 269 -7.83 8.45 -22.59
CA PRO A 269 -8.90 9.02 -23.44
C PRO A 269 -8.37 9.65 -24.75
N PHE A 270 -7.10 10.03 -24.80
CA PHE A 270 -6.47 10.73 -25.93
C PHE A 270 -5.26 9.93 -26.43
N TYR A 271 -4.99 9.99 -27.75
CA TYR A 271 -3.84 9.38 -28.42
C TYR A 271 -3.47 10.20 -29.66
N GLY A 272 -2.19 10.16 -30.07
CA GLY A 272 -1.68 10.87 -31.25
C GLY A 272 -0.34 11.52 -30.99
N SER A 273 0.10 12.37 -31.92
CA SER A 273 1.17 13.35 -31.72
C SER A 273 0.76 14.42 -30.70
N THR A 274 1.72 15.21 -30.23
CA THR A 274 1.49 16.31 -29.26
C THR A 274 0.42 17.29 -29.75
N GLU A 275 0.45 17.67 -31.03
CA GLU A 275 -0.51 18.61 -31.62
C GLU A 275 -1.92 18.01 -31.75
N GLU A 276 -2.02 16.73 -32.12
CA GLU A 276 -3.29 16.02 -32.17
C GLU A 276 -3.89 15.85 -30.77
N ILE A 277 -3.08 15.49 -29.76
CA ILE A 277 -3.55 15.36 -28.38
C ILE A 277 -4.04 16.72 -27.86
N PHE A 278 -3.33 17.82 -28.13
CA PHE A 278 -3.83 19.16 -27.82
C PHE A 278 -5.17 19.44 -28.50
N ASN A 279 -5.30 19.17 -29.80
CA ASN A 279 -6.55 19.37 -30.55
C ASN A 279 -7.71 18.51 -30.02
N LEU A 280 -7.46 17.26 -29.63
CA LEU A 280 -8.45 16.38 -29.00
C LEU A 280 -8.88 16.88 -27.61
N ILE A 281 -7.94 17.35 -26.79
CA ILE A 281 -8.21 17.91 -25.45
C ILE A 281 -9.05 19.19 -25.57
N SER A 282 -8.61 20.18 -26.35
CA SER A 282 -9.33 21.46 -26.49
C SER A 282 -10.75 21.30 -27.05
N ASN A 283 -10.98 20.29 -27.89
CA ASN A 283 -12.31 19.95 -28.40
C ASN A 283 -13.09 18.93 -27.53
N GLY A 284 -12.52 18.38 -26.46
CA GLY A 284 -13.14 17.35 -25.64
C GLY A 284 -13.45 16.03 -26.37
N ARG A 285 -12.66 15.68 -27.39
CA ARG A 285 -12.91 14.51 -28.25
C ARG A 285 -12.22 13.27 -27.72
N TYR A 286 -12.99 12.38 -27.13
CA TYR A 286 -12.60 11.02 -26.74
C TYR A 286 -13.78 10.06 -26.99
N THR A 287 -13.53 8.74 -26.98
CA THR A 287 -14.58 7.73 -27.22
C THR A 287 -14.74 6.74 -26.07
N THR A 288 -15.99 6.43 -25.75
CA THR A 288 -16.41 5.38 -24.80
C THR A 288 -17.04 4.17 -25.51
N GLN A 289 -16.85 4.04 -26.82
CA GLN A 289 -17.44 2.98 -27.66
C GLN A 289 -16.57 1.71 -27.78
N HIS A 290 -15.44 1.65 -27.08
CA HIS A 290 -14.55 0.48 -27.10
C HIS A 290 -15.08 -0.67 -26.22
N ARG A 291 -14.80 -1.94 -26.57
CA ARG A 291 -15.34 -3.13 -25.88
C ARG A 291 -15.21 -3.14 -24.36
N THR A 292 -14.14 -2.58 -23.81
CA THR A 292 -13.93 -2.44 -22.34
C THR A 292 -15.05 -1.65 -21.66
N TRP A 293 -15.65 -0.67 -22.35
CA TRP A 293 -16.77 0.14 -21.86
C TRP A 293 -18.14 -0.54 -21.96
N ASN A 294 -18.26 -1.69 -22.63
CA ASN A 294 -19.50 -2.48 -22.63
C ASN A 294 -19.83 -3.04 -21.24
N TYR A 295 -18.80 -3.27 -20.42
CA TYR A 295 -18.91 -3.76 -19.05
C TYR A 295 -18.87 -2.65 -17.99
N VAL A 296 -18.87 -1.38 -18.42
CA VAL A 296 -18.86 -0.21 -17.52
C VAL A 296 -20.26 0.39 -17.44
N SER A 297 -20.74 0.62 -16.23
CA SER A 297 -22.07 1.15 -15.93
C SER A 297 -22.28 2.58 -16.44
N ASP A 298 -23.54 2.94 -16.69
CA ASP A 298 -23.90 4.29 -17.12
C ASP A 298 -23.63 5.34 -16.04
N TYR A 299 -23.66 4.95 -14.75
CA TYR A 299 -23.25 5.79 -13.63
C TYR A 299 -21.74 6.09 -13.66
N ALA A 300 -20.89 5.11 -13.97
CA ALA A 300 -19.46 5.31 -14.14
C ALA A 300 -19.15 6.18 -15.38
N LYS A 301 -19.87 5.97 -16.49
CA LYS A 301 -19.76 6.78 -17.71
C LYS A 301 -20.14 8.23 -17.46
N ASP A 302 -21.29 8.48 -16.82
CA ASP A 302 -21.78 9.82 -16.47
C ASP A 302 -20.79 10.56 -15.55
N PHE A 303 -20.22 9.86 -14.56
CA PHE A 303 -19.18 10.40 -13.69
C PHE A 303 -17.95 10.89 -14.47
N VAL A 304 -17.43 10.06 -15.38
CA VAL A 304 -16.28 10.40 -16.24
C VAL A 304 -16.59 11.56 -17.18
N ILE A 305 -17.78 11.57 -17.80
CA ILE A 305 -18.21 12.64 -18.72
C ILE A 305 -18.29 14.01 -18.01
N LYS A 306 -18.81 14.06 -16.77
CA LYS A 306 -18.91 15.29 -15.98
C LYS A 306 -17.55 15.83 -15.50
N LEU A 307 -16.55 14.97 -15.36
CA LEU A 307 -15.16 15.36 -15.08
C LEU A 307 -14.38 15.79 -16.34
N LEU A 308 -14.60 15.11 -17.46
CA LEU A 308 -14.02 15.44 -18.78
C LEU A 308 -14.89 16.44 -19.57
N THR A 309 -15.63 17.30 -18.87
CA THR A 309 -16.37 18.41 -19.49
C THR A 309 -15.41 19.56 -19.79
N VAL A 310 -15.35 19.99 -21.05
CA VAL A 310 -14.42 21.04 -21.52
C VAL A 310 -14.64 22.35 -20.80
N ASP A 311 -15.89 22.82 -20.71
CA ASP A 311 -16.24 24.04 -19.98
C ASP A 311 -15.99 23.87 -18.46
N ARG A 312 -14.93 24.51 -17.96
CA ARG A 312 -14.54 24.53 -16.54
C ARG A 312 -15.66 24.98 -15.58
N HIS A 313 -16.64 25.75 -16.04
CA HIS A 313 -17.75 26.23 -15.22
C HIS A 313 -18.89 25.20 -15.09
N ARG A 314 -18.89 24.19 -15.96
CA ARG A 314 -19.82 23.05 -15.92
C ARG A 314 -19.15 21.74 -15.50
N ARG A 315 -17.82 21.74 -15.43
CA ARG A 315 -17.00 20.62 -14.96
C ARG A 315 -17.20 20.43 -13.46
N MET A 316 -17.44 19.18 -13.08
CA MET A 316 -17.72 18.78 -11.70
C MET A 316 -16.56 19.12 -10.74
N THR A 317 -16.88 19.77 -9.62
CA THR A 317 -15.96 20.08 -8.52
C THR A 317 -15.74 18.88 -7.60
N ALA A 318 -14.73 18.91 -6.72
CA ALA A 318 -14.46 17.81 -5.78
C ALA A 318 -15.64 17.49 -4.83
N PRO A 319 -16.36 18.47 -4.23
CA PRO A 319 -17.59 18.20 -3.47
C PRO A 319 -18.70 17.54 -4.31
N GLU A 320 -18.93 18.02 -5.53
CA GLU A 320 -19.96 17.47 -6.42
C GLU A 320 -19.63 16.03 -6.86
N ALA A 321 -18.34 15.74 -7.06
CA ALA A 321 -17.85 14.40 -7.38
C ALA A 321 -17.99 13.44 -6.19
N LEU A 322 -17.76 13.90 -4.96
CA LEU A 322 -17.98 13.09 -3.75
C LEU A 322 -19.47 12.74 -3.54
N ASN A 323 -20.38 13.65 -3.93
CA ASN A 323 -21.84 13.46 -3.88
C ASN A 323 -22.41 12.78 -5.14
N HIS A 324 -21.57 12.34 -6.09
CA HIS A 324 -22.06 11.65 -7.27
C HIS A 324 -22.54 10.23 -6.90
N PRO A 325 -23.68 9.73 -7.42
CA PRO A 325 -24.22 8.42 -7.05
C PRO A 325 -23.21 7.26 -7.20
N TRP A 326 -22.33 7.31 -8.20
CA TRP A 326 -21.32 6.27 -8.42
C TRP A 326 -20.24 6.22 -7.33
N ILE A 327 -20.02 7.33 -6.61
CA ILE A 327 -19.08 7.46 -5.49
C ILE A 327 -19.78 7.25 -4.14
N GLN A 328 -20.94 7.90 -3.94
CA GLN A 328 -21.70 7.87 -2.70
C GLN A 328 -22.43 6.54 -2.50
N ASP A 329 -23.24 6.13 -3.46
CA ASP A 329 -24.11 4.94 -3.40
C ASP A 329 -23.46 3.71 -4.07
N LYS A 330 -22.12 3.68 -4.12
CA LYS A 330 -21.31 2.63 -4.75
C LYS A 330 -21.66 1.19 -4.35
N GLY A 331 -22.31 0.99 -3.20
CA GLY A 331 -22.80 -0.32 -2.76
C GLY A 331 -23.98 -0.86 -3.58
N MET A 332 -24.72 0.03 -4.25
CA MET A 332 -25.90 -0.26 -5.07
C MET A 332 -25.64 -0.07 -6.57
N VAL A 333 -24.92 0.99 -6.97
CA VAL A 333 -24.77 1.37 -8.40
C VAL A 333 -23.44 0.99 -9.04
N ALA A 334 -22.35 0.85 -8.27
CA ALA A 334 -21.05 0.46 -8.83
C ALA A 334 -20.94 -1.07 -8.88
N GLN A 335 -20.75 -1.61 -10.09
CA GLN A 335 -20.78 -3.06 -10.30
C GLN A 335 -19.60 -3.76 -9.62
N ARG A 336 -19.87 -4.97 -9.08
CA ARG A 336 -18.85 -5.86 -8.47
C ARG A 336 -18.38 -6.97 -9.41
N ILE A 337 -18.57 -6.78 -10.72
CA ILE A 337 -18.12 -7.71 -11.75
C ILE A 337 -16.63 -7.49 -11.99
N HIS A 338 -15.87 -8.58 -12.17
CA HIS A 338 -14.45 -8.47 -12.48
C HIS A 338 -14.23 -7.82 -13.85
N LEU A 339 -13.50 -6.70 -13.89
CA LEU A 339 -13.17 -5.99 -15.13
C LEU A 339 -11.95 -6.64 -15.82
N THR A 340 -12.10 -7.89 -16.26
CA THR A 340 -11.01 -8.71 -16.84
C THR A 340 -10.31 -8.01 -18.01
N GLU A 341 -11.06 -7.38 -18.93
CA GLU A 341 -10.48 -6.67 -20.06
C GLU A 341 -9.67 -5.44 -19.62
N THR A 342 -10.16 -4.68 -18.64
CA THR A 342 -9.49 -3.53 -18.04
C THR A 342 -8.18 -3.92 -17.37
N VAL A 343 -8.17 -5.00 -16.59
CA VAL A 343 -6.93 -5.55 -16.00
C VAL A 343 -5.95 -6.00 -17.10
N THR A 344 -6.45 -6.62 -18.17
CA THR A 344 -5.61 -7.06 -19.31
C THR A 344 -5.02 -5.88 -20.09
N ALA A 345 -5.76 -4.79 -20.28
CA ALA A 345 -5.25 -3.55 -20.86
C ALA A 345 -4.23 -2.88 -19.93
N MET A 346 -4.54 -2.79 -18.63
CA MET A 346 -3.65 -2.23 -17.62
C MET A 346 -2.34 -3.00 -17.46
N GLN A 347 -2.34 -4.33 -17.68
CA GLN A 347 -1.12 -5.15 -17.79
C GLN A 347 -0.20 -4.69 -18.92
N ARG A 348 -0.76 -4.33 -20.09
CA ARG A 348 0.02 -3.83 -21.24
C ARG A 348 0.59 -2.44 -20.94
N PHE A 349 -0.25 -1.54 -20.47
CA PHE A 349 0.12 -0.19 -20.00
C PHE A 349 1.28 -0.25 -19.00
N ASN A 350 1.17 -1.08 -17.95
CA ASN A 350 2.20 -1.23 -16.91
C ASN A 350 3.55 -1.72 -17.46
N LYS A 351 3.56 -2.62 -18.45
CA LYS A 351 4.80 -3.11 -19.08
C LYS A 351 5.53 -1.99 -19.83
N LEU A 352 4.79 -1.11 -20.51
CA LEU A 352 5.34 -0.03 -21.31
C LEU A 352 5.76 1.17 -20.46
N GLU A 353 5.02 1.48 -19.39
CA GLU A 353 5.51 2.37 -18.33
C GLU A 353 6.80 1.84 -17.69
N ALA A 354 6.94 0.53 -17.46
CA ALA A 354 8.19 -0.03 -16.94
C ALA A 354 9.38 0.15 -17.92
N ILE A 355 9.15 0.07 -19.24
CA ILE A 355 10.17 0.35 -20.27
C ILE A 355 10.54 1.84 -20.26
N LYS A 356 9.54 2.73 -20.29
CA LYS A 356 9.70 4.19 -20.22
C LYS A 356 10.51 4.64 -19.00
N ASN A 357 10.19 4.09 -17.83
CA ASN A 357 10.91 4.40 -16.58
C ASN A 357 12.36 3.88 -16.61
N ARG A 358 12.61 2.70 -17.19
CA ARG A 358 13.99 2.19 -17.40
C ARG A 358 14.81 3.09 -18.32
N ILE A 359 14.24 3.54 -19.43
CA ILE A 359 14.89 4.50 -20.34
C ILE A 359 15.26 5.76 -19.55
N LEU A 360 14.29 6.36 -18.83
CA LEU A 360 14.51 7.59 -18.06
C LEU A 360 15.59 7.45 -16.97
N MET A 361 15.67 6.29 -16.31
CA MET A 361 16.73 5.99 -15.33
C MET A 361 18.13 5.89 -15.95
N CYS A 362 18.24 5.37 -17.18
CA CYS A 362 19.50 5.26 -17.90
C CYS A 362 19.97 6.63 -18.42
N VAL A 363 19.09 7.38 -19.10
CA VAL A 363 19.46 8.67 -19.72
C VAL A 363 19.78 9.77 -18.70
N ASN A 364 19.23 9.65 -17.48
CA ASN A 364 19.57 10.55 -16.37
C ASN A 364 20.69 10.00 -15.48
N SER A 365 21.30 8.86 -15.83
CA SER A 365 22.48 8.36 -15.11
C SER A 365 23.63 9.37 -15.19
N PRO A 366 24.40 9.59 -14.10
CA PRO A 366 25.63 10.39 -14.19
C PRO A 366 26.68 9.79 -15.14
N ARG A 367 26.48 8.54 -15.59
CA ARG A 367 27.32 7.88 -16.61
C ARG A 367 26.83 8.09 -18.05
N TRP A 368 25.70 8.76 -18.29
CA TRP A 368 25.14 8.89 -19.64
C TRP A 368 25.98 9.80 -20.56
N THR A 369 26.42 10.95 -20.04
CA THR A 369 27.17 11.97 -20.79
C THR A 369 28.66 11.66 -20.88
N PHE A 370 29.21 11.83 -22.08
CA PHE A 370 30.66 11.74 -22.34
C PHE A 370 31.38 12.97 -21.77
N THR A 371 32.60 12.79 -21.24
CA THR A 371 33.42 13.89 -20.70
C THR A 371 34.10 14.68 -21.82
N THR A 372 33.33 15.44 -22.60
CA THR A 372 33.85 16.65 -23.26
C THR A 372 33.86 17.80 -22.23
N ASN A 373 34.83 18.70 -22.32
CA ASN A 373 35.02 19.83 -21.39
C ASN A 373 33.98 20.96 -21.57
N ASP A 374 32.72 20.61 -21.79
CA ASP A 374 31.62 21.57 -21.89
C ASP A 374 30.73 21.37 -20.65
N ASP A 375 30.58 22.42 -19.83
CA ASP A 375 29.81 22.36 -18.57
C ASP A 375 28.28 22.24 -18.80
N SER A 376 27.86 22.09 -20.06
CA SER A 376 26.50 21.77 -20.49
C SER A 376 26.11 20.35 -20.09
N ILE A 377 25.63 20.19 -18.86
CA ILE A 377 25.02 18.93 -18.40
C ILE A 377 23.79 18.64 -19.28
N ASP A 378 23.83 17.61 -20.12
CA ASP A 378 22.69 17.16 -20.91
C ASP A 378 21.60 16.55 -20.00
N ILE A 379 20.54 17.30 -19.71
CA ILE A 379 19.44 16.85 -18.85
C ILE A 379 18.22 16.45 -19.69
N VAL A 380 18.06 15.15 -19.95
CA VAL A 380 16.98 14.59 -20.79
C VAL A 380 15.65 14.49 -20.03
N ASP A 381 14.60 15.10 -20.59
CA ASP A 381 13.22 15.01 -20.09
C ASP A 381 12.24 14.90 -21.28
N PRO A 382 11.71 13.70 -21.56
CA PRO A 382 10.87 13.44 -22.74
C PRO A 382 9.56 14.23 -22.82
N TYR A 383 9.13 14.85 -21.72
CA TYR A 383 7.86 15.60 -21.64
C TYR A 383 8.03 17.12 -21.78
N TYR A 384 9.27 17.62 -21.79
CA TYR A 384 9.55 19.05 -21.94
C TYR A 384 9.89 19.34 -23.41
N CYS A 385 9.18 20.29 -24.02
CA CYS A 385 9.45 20.72 -25.40
C CYS A 385 10.20 22.06 -25.37
N SER A 386 11.45 22.06 -25.84
CA SER A 386 12.27 23.26 -26.03
C SER A 386 13.18 23.05 -27.24
N ASP A 387 13.29 24.08 -28.08
CA ASP A 387 14.04 24.02 -29.34
C ASP A 387 15.55 23.79 -29.10
N ASP A 388 16.08 24.25 -27.96
CA ASP A 388 17.48 24.18 -27.55
C ASP A 388 17.97 22.77 -27.12
N GLN A 389 17.14 21.74 -27.24
CA GLN A 389 17.57 20.38 -26.87
C GLN A 389 18.63 19.81 -27.82
N ASN A 390 19.61 19.12 -27.23
CA ASN A 390 20.63 18.38 -27.97
C ASN A 390 20.06 17.18 -28.75
N ALA A 391 20.87 16.58 -29.62
CA ALA A 391 20.44 15.47 -30.47
C ALA A 391 20.04 14.21 -29.68
N SER A 392 20.69 13.92 -28.54
CA SER A 392 20.38 12.73 -27.74
C SER A 392 19.06 12.84 -26.98
N SER A 393 18.74 14.01 -26.42
CA SER A 393 17.43 14.29 -25.80
C SER A 393 16.31 14.23 -26.82
N LYS A 394 16.52 14.80 -28.03
CA LYS A 394 15.55 14.73 -29.14
C LYS A 394 15.27 13.28 -29.56
N ALA A 395 16.31 12.45 -29.73
CA ALA A 395 16.14 11.03 -30.07
C ALA A 395 15.45 10.22 -28.95
N VAL A 396 15.79 10.46 -27.68
CA VAL A 396 15.12 9.81 -26.55
C VAL A 396 13.65 10.24 -26.46
N GLY A 397 13.34 11.52 -26.68
CA GLY A 397 11.97 12.03 -26.74
C GLY A 397 11.15 11.37 -27.84
N GLN A 398 11.71 11.26 -29.06
CA GLN A 398 11.08 10.56 -30.18
C GLN A 398 10.75 9.10 -29.85
N LEU A 399 11.71 8.34 -29.33
CA LEU A 399 11.49 6.95 -28.92
C LEU A 399 10.44 6.83 -27.81
N TYR A 400 10.44 7.77 -26.86
CA TYR A 400 9.48 7.79 -25.75
C TYR A 400 8.04 8.08 -26.22
N MET A 401 7.85 8.94 -27.23
CA MET A 401 6.56 9.19 -27.88
C MET A 401 6.12 8.04 -28.78
N ALA A 402 7.05 7.42 -29.52
CA ALA A 402 6.75 6.26 -30.37
C ALA A 402 6.22 5.07 -29.56
N LEU A 403 6.69 4.88 -28.31
CA LEU A 403 6.13 3.87 -27.41
C LEU A 403 4.63 4.09 -27.09
N ASP A 404 4.13 5.33 -27.07
CA ASP A 404 2.70 5.62 -26.91
C ASP A 404 1.90 5.36 -28.20
N GLN A 405 2.48 5.65 -29.36
CA GLN A 405 1.88 5.33 -30.67
C GLN A 405 1.77 3.81 -30.88
N ILE A 406 2.83 3.06 -30.52
CA ILE A 406 2.86 1.59 -30.59
C ILE A 406 1.78 0.97 -29.69
N ILE A 407 1.54 1.51 -28.48
CA ILE A 407 0.41 1.10 -27.63
C ILE A 407 -0.91 1.22 -28.41
N SER A 408 -1.16 2.40 -29.01
CA SER A 408 -2.40 2.69 -29.74
C SER A 408 -2.63 1.70 -30.89
N LEU A 409 -1.58 1.38 -31.66
CA LEU A 409 -1.63 0.40 -32.74
C LEU A 409 -1.88 -1.04 -32.24
N CYS A 410 -1.12 -1.49 -31.23
CA CYS A 410 -1.23 -2.85 -30.69
C CYS A 410 -2.57 -3.16 -30.01
N ASP A 411 -3.29 -2.12 -29.56
CA ASP A 411 -4.53 -2.28 -28.81
C ASP A 411 -5.80 -2.43 -29.67
N GLY A 412 -5.66 -2.35 -31.00
CA GLY A 412 -6.69 -2.71 -31.98
C GLY A 412 -7.91 -1.81 -31.93
N ILE A 413 -7.81 -0.61 -32.50
CA ILE A 413 -8.97 0.26 -32.74
C ILE A 413 -9.76 -0.31 -33.91
N GLU A 414 -10.60 -1.32 -33.64
CA GLU A 414 -11.53 -1.83 -34.62
C GLU A 414 -12.52 -0.72 -35.05
N SER A 415 -12.37 -0.29 -36.31
CA SER A 415 -13.42 0.18 -37.23
C SER A 415 -13.92 1.64 -37.28
N TYR A 416 -13.52 2.59 -36.41
CA TYR A 416 -14.14 3.95 -36.44
C TYR A 416 -13.22 5.19 -36.50
N ASN A 417 -11.90 5.04 -36.71
CA ASN A 417 -11.01 6.18 -36.88
C ASN A 417 -10.06 6.01 -38.07
N VAL A 418 -10.64 5.87 -39.27
CA VAL A 418 -9.92 5.71 -40.54
C VAL A 418 -8.83 6.78 -40.76
N PRO A 419 -9.06 8.09 -40.48
CA PRO A 419 -8.02 9.10 -40.64
C PRO A 419 -6.80 8.85 -39.74
N PHE A 420 -7.01 8.43 -38.49
CA PHE A 420 -5.91 8.14 -37.57
C PHE A 420 -5.02 6.99 -38.07
N TYR A 421 -5.62 5.95 -38.67
CA TYR A 421 -4.84 4.87 -39.28
C TYR A 421 -4.12 5.31 -40.55
N GLU A 422 -4.74 6.08 -41.44
CA GLU A 422 -4.06 6.61 -42.63
C GLU A 422 -2.89 7.52 -42.27
N TYR A 423 -3.05 8.43 -41.31
CA TYR A 423 -1.95 9.31 -40.85
C TYR A 423 -0.87 8.55 -40.07
N THR A 424 -1.23 7.60 -39.19
CA THR A 424 -0.23 6.83 -38.41
C THR A 424 0.55 5.84 -39.28
N MET A 425 -0.06 5.30 -40.35
CA MET A 425 0.61 4.48 -41.35
C MET A 425 1.45 5.30 -42.35
N MET A 426 1.31 6.63 -42.36
CA MET A 426 2.11 7.57 -43.15
C MET A 426 3.11 8.40 -42.31
N ASP A 427 3.28 8.12 -41.02
CA ASP A 427 4.42 8.66 -40.26
C ASP A 427 5.64 7.77 -40.51
N ASP A 428 6.42 8.13 -41.53
CA ASP A 428 7.68 7.47 -41.92
C ASP A 428 8.57 7.17 -40.70
N ARG A 429 8.57 8.05 -39.67
CA ARG A 429 9.39 7.89 -38.46
C ARG A 429 8.91 6.76 -37.55
N LEU A 430 7.61 6.49 -37.51
CA LEU A 430 7.07 5.36 -36.76
C LEU A 430 7.34 4.06 -37.51
N TYR A 431 7.27 4.09 -38.85
CA TYR A 431 7.69 2.98 -39.70
C TYR A 431 9.17 2.65 -39.49
N ASP A 432 10.08 3.64 -39.53
CA ASP A 432 11.51 3.47 -39.26
C ASP A 432 11.77 2.82 -37.88
N ILE A 433 11.03 3.22 -36.84
CA ILE A 433 11.18 2.67 -35.48
C ILE A 433 10.66 1.23 -35.40
N LEU A 434 9.58 0.90 -36.12
CA LEU A 434 9.03 -0.46 -36.20
C LEU A 434 9.93 -1.39 -37.02
N GLU A 435 10.47 -0.92 -38.15
CA GLU A 435 11.45 -1.64 -38.95
C GLU A 435 12.75 -1.89 -38.17
N LEU A 436 13.23 -0.89 -37.41
CA LEU A 436 14.37 -1.05 -36.51
C LEU A 436 14.07 -2.06 -35.39
N PHE A 437 12.87 -2.04 -34.82
CA PHE A 437 12.44 -3.00 -33.80
C PHE A 437 12.39 -4.43 -34.36
N ASP A 438 11.84 -4.64 -35.56
CA ASP A 438 11.79 -5.97 -36.18
C ASP A 438 13.21 -6.47 -36.52
N HIS A 439 14.06 -5.62 -37.13
CA HIS A 439 15.48 -5.93 -37.35
C HIS A 439 16.19 -6.33 -36.05
N ILE A 440 16.00 -5.61 -34.94
CA ILE A 440 16.60 -5.95 -33.64
C ILE A 440 16.12 -7.32 -33.12
N ASN A 441 14.83 -7.66 -33.30
CA ASN A 441 14.30 -8.95 -32.84
C ASN A 441 14.69 -10.13 -33.75
N LEU A 442 14.86 -9.90 -35.05
CA LEU A 442 15.35 -10.90 -36.01
C LEU A 442 16.84 -11.22 -35.80
N ILE A 443 17.63 -10.24 -35.34
CA ILE A 443 19.03 -10.47 -34.96
C ILE A 443 19.09 -11.10 -33.57
N SER A 444 19.21 -12.43 -33.52
CA SER A 444 19.38 -13.21 -32.28
C SER A 444 20.75 -12.98 -31.60
N VAL A 445 21.00 -11.77 -31.10
CA VAL A 445 22.17 -11.46 -30.28
C VAL A 445 22.01 -12.14 -28.91
N ARG A 446 22.75 -13.23 -28.69
CA ARG A 446 22.93 -13.79 -27.35
C ARG A 446 23.79 -12.85 -26.52
N PHE A 447 23.17 -11.91 -25.82
CA PHE A 447 23.80 -11.21 -24.71
C PHE A 447 24.05 -12.22 -23.57
N SER A 448 25.23 -12.85 -23.56
CA SER A 448 25.87 -13.22 -22.30
C SER A 448 26.00 -11.95 -21.45
N SER A 449 25.94 -12.08 -20.12
CA SER A 449 25.91 -10.94 -19.18
C SER A 449 26.92 -9.87 -19.63
N PRO A 450 26.45 -8.66 -20.01
CA PRO A 450 27.32 -7.70 -20.69
C PRO A 450 28.45 -7.31 -19.74
N ILE A 451 29.68 -7.62 -20.15
CA ILE A 451 30.88 -7.23 -19.41
C ILE A 451 30.93 -5.72 -19.45
N CYS A 452 30.98 -5.07 -18.29
CA CYS A 452 30.89 -3.61 -18.12
C CYS A 452 32.19 -2.89 -18.53
N THR A 453 32.79 -3.30 -19.64
CA THR A 453 34.12 -2.88 -20.12
C THR A 453 34.17 -2.69 -21.64
N SER A 454 33.04 -2.65 -22.34
CA SER A 454 32.97 -2.54 -23.81
C SER A 454 33.70 -1.29 -24.32
N TYR A 455 33.56 -0.17 -23.62
CA TYR A 455 34.30 1.07 -23.88
C TYR A 455 35.79 0.96 -23.53
N GLN A 456 36.15 0.26 -22.44
CA GLN A 456 37.55 0.02 -22.08
C GLN A 456 38.25 -0.90 -23.08
N LEU A 457 37.53 -1.87 -23.64
CA LEU A 457 37.99 -2.73 -24.74
C LEU A 457 38.15 -1.94 -26.04
N LEU A 458 37.28 -0.97 -26.32
CA LEU A 458 37.45 -0.03 -27.43
C LEU A 458 38.73 0.81 -27.28
N GLU A 459 38.96 1.43 -26.13
CA GLU A 459 40.18 2.21 -25.87
C GLU A 459 41.44 1.33 -25.92
N GLY A 460 41.39 0.11 -25.36
CA GLY A 460 42.47 -0.87 -25.48
C GLY A 460 42.74 -1.31 -26.92
N ALA A 461 41.69 -1.47 -27.75
CA ALA A 461 41.83 -1.76 -29.17
C ALA A 461 42.40 -0.57 -29.96
N LEU A 462 41.98 0.67 -29.66
CA LEU A 462 42.56 1.89 -30.23
C LEU A 462 44.04 2.03 -29.87
N GLN A 463 44.42 1.74 -28.62
CA GLN A 463 45.81 1.76 -28.15
C GLN A 463 46.66 0.68 -28.83
N LEU A 464 46.13 -0.53 -29.01
CA LEU A 464 46.79 -1.61 -29.76
C LEU A 464 46.96 -1.25 -31.23
N LEU A 465 45.91 -0.78 -31.92
CA LEU A 465 45.96 -0.35 -33.32
C LEU A 465 46.96 0.80 -33.54
N SER A 466 47.17 1.65 -32.53
CA SER A 466 48.17 2.73 -32.56
C SER A 466 49.62 2.26 -32.38
N SER A 467 49.86 0.98 -32.06
CA SER A 467 51.21 0.41 -31.86
C SER A 467 51.76 -0.41 -33.03
N PHE A 468 50.96 -0.65 -34.08
CA PHE A 468 51.39 -1.36 -35.29
C PHE A 468 51.75 -0.39 -36.43
N GLU A 469 52.54 -0.85 -37.40
CA GLU A 469 52.88 -0.04 -38.58
C GLU A 469 51.63 0.28 -39.43
N PRO A 470 51.42 1.54 -39.86
CA PRO A 470 50.17 1.95 -40.47
C PRO A 470 49.96 1.33 -41.85
N SER A 471 48.84 0.62 -42.00
CA SER A 471 48.29 0.19 -43.29
C SER A 471 46.95 0.89 -43.57
N ASP A 472 46.59 1.05 -44.84
CA ASP A 472 45.32 1.68 -45.26
C ASP A 472 44.09 1.10 -44.56
N ASN A 473 44.08 -0.22 -44.33
CA ASN A 473 42.96 -0.89 -43.66
C ASN A 473 42.93 -0.58 -42.15
N MET A 474 44.10 -0.47 -41.48
CA MET A 474 44.15 -0.03 -40.09
C MET A 474 43.79 1.44 -39.94
N LEU A 475 44.22 2.33 -40.84
CA LEU A 475 43.84 3.75 -40.78
C LEU A 475 42.33 3.94 -40.93
N LYS A 476 41.68 3.18 -41.84
CA LYS A 476 40.21 3.15 -41.97
C LYS A 476 39.54 2.61 -40.70
N LEU A 477 40.04 1.51 -40.13
CA LEU A 477 39.49 0.93 -38.90
C LEU A 477 39.64 1.88 -37.70
N LEU A 478 40.79 2.52 -37.56
CA LEU A 478 41.06 3.52 -36.52
C LEU A 478 40.10 4.72 -36.64
N LEU A 479 39.85 5.20 -37.87
CA LEU A 479 38.93 6.31 -38.13
C LEU A 479 37.47 5.95 -37.83
N ILE A 480 37.06 4.69 -38.05
CA ILE A 480 35.73 4.19 -37.68
C ILE A 480 35.61 4.02 -36.16
N LEU A 481 36.56 3.36 -35.51
CA LEU A 481 36.52 3.08 -34.07
C LEU A 481 36.71 4.33 -33.20
N ASN A 482 37.48 5.31 -33.68
CA ASN A 482 37.67 6.60 -33.02
C ASN A 482 36.57 7.63 -33.37
N SER A 483 35.57 7.25 -34.19
CA SER A 483 34.41 8.08 -34.48
C SER A 483 33.62 8.38 -33.19
N PRO A 484 33.17 9.63 -32.97
CA PRO A 484 32.33 9.97 -31.82
C PRO A 484 31.09 9.08 -31.68
N ILE A 485 30.47 8.70 -32.81
CA ILE A 485 29.28 7.82 -32.84
C ILE A 485 29.62 6.44 -32.28
N MET A 486 30.76 5.85 -32.67
CA MET A 486 31.15 4.52 -32.21
C MET A 486 31.47 4.52 -30.72
N LYS A 487 32.18 5.56 -30.24
CA LYS A 487 32.46 5.77 -28.81
C LYS A 487 31.18 5.90 -27.98
N ILE A 488 30.20 6.68 -28.47
CA ILE A 488 28.88 6.82 -27.81
C ILE A 488 28.14 5.49 -27.73
N ILE A 489 28.15 4.67 -28.79
CA ILE A 489 27.46 3.36 -28.80
C ILE A 489 28.08 2.42 -27.74
N PHE A 490 29.40 2.27 -27.71
CA PHE A 490 30.07 1.41 -26.71
C PHE A 490 29.88 1.92 -25.28
N HIS A 491 29.93 3.23 -25.05
CA HIS A 491 29.68 3.84 -23.75
C HIS A 491 28.22 3.61 -23.28
N THR A 492 27.26 3.85 -24.17
CA THR A 492 25.82 3.62 -23.92
C THR A 492 25.54 2.15 -23.60
N ALA A 493 26.21 1.22 -24.27
CA ALA A 493 26.12 -0.21 -23.98
C ALA A 493 26.60 -0.53 -22.55
N ASP A 494 27.73 0.03 -22.10
CA ASP A 494 28.21 -0.15 -20.72
C ASP A 494 27.30 0.51 -19.67
N VAL A 495 26.68 1.67 -19.98
CA VAL A 495 25.67 2.29 -19.10
C VAL A 495 24.43 1.42 -18.96
N ILE A 496 23.92 0.88 -20.07
CA ILE A 496 22.76 -0.02 -20.08
C ILE A 496 23.10 -1.33 -19.35
N ALA A 497 24.29 -1.90 -19.60
CA ALA A 497 24.81 -3.07 -18.91
C ALA A 497 24.78 -2.87 -17.39
N TYR A 498 25.25 -1.72 -16.90
CA TYR A 498 25.29 -1.41 -15.48
C TYR A 498 23.92 -1.08 -14.87
N GLU A 499 23.18 -0.12 -15.44
CA GLU A 499 21.93 0.41 -14.86
C GLU A 499 20.73 -0.54 -15.04
N VAL A 500 20.66 -1.30 -16.14
CA VAL A 500 19.55 -2.21 -16.45
C VAL A 500 19.85 -3.64 -16.04
N PHE A 501 21.05 -4.16 -16.35
CA PHE A 501 21.38 -5.58 -16.17
C PHE A 501 22.22 -5.87 -14.93
N GLY A 502 23.08 -4.95 -14.49
CA GLY A 502 23.96 -5.11 -13.32
C GLY A 502 23.23 -5.29 -11.98
N ARG A 503 21.92 -5.03 -11.93
CA ARG A 503 21.07 -5.32 -10.76
C ARG A 503 20.56 -6.77 -10.69
N LEU A 504 20.59 -7.52 -11.80
CA LEU A 504 20.18 -8.93 -11.81
C LEU A 504 21.22 -9.84 -11.17
N SER A 505 22.51 -9.49 -11.25
CA SER A 505 23.61 -10.22 -10.61
C SER A 505 23.61 -10.14 -9.08
N ASN A 506 23.13 -9.03 -8.49
CA ASN A 506 23.18 -8.82 -7.04
C ASN A 506 21.95 -9.39 -6.29
N LEU A 507 21.06 -10.09 -6.98
CA LEU A 507 19.91 -10.80 -6.37
C LEU A 507 20.18 -12.29 -6.09
N THR A 508 21.34 -12.80 -6.50
CA THR A 508 21.78 -14.17 -6.21
C THR A 508 23.15 -14.16 -5.54
N ALA A 509 23.13 -14.26 -4.20
CA ALA A 509 24.27 -14.38 -3.31
C ALA A 509 25.28 -13.22 -3.32
N GLU A 510 25.20 -12.35 -2.30
CA GLU A 510 26.41 -11.77 -1.73
C GLU A 510 26.33 -11.78 -0.20
N SER A 511 27.44 -12.18 0.43
CA SER A 511 27.57 -12.40 1.86
C SER A 511 27.71 -11.11 2.64
N VAL A 512 27.17 -11.10 3.87
CA VAL A 512 27.48 -10.09 4.90
C VAL A 512 29.00 -9.91 5.02
N PRO A 513 29.53 -8.68 4.87
CA PRO A 513 30.90 -8.38 5.27
C PRO A 513 31.02 -8.52 6.79
N SER A 514 31.60 -9.63 7.24
CA SER A 514 31.87 -9.86 8.66
C SER A 514 33.02 -8.96 9.12
N PHE A 515 32.69 -7.81 9.73
CA PHE A 515 33.65 -7.03 10.52
C PHE A 515 33.50 -7.33 12.02
N ALA A 516 33.94 -8.54 12.40
CA ALA A 516 34.48 -8.79 13.72
C ALA A 516 36.00 -8.52 13.70
N HIS A 517 36.57 -8.13 14.84
CA HIS A 517 37.98 -7.73 15.07
C HIS A 517 38.37 -6.28 14.74
N ALA A 518 37.96 -5.34 15.60
CA ALA A 518 38.78 -4.18 16.00
C ALA A 518 38.29 -3.59 17.35
N ALA A 519 38.35 -4.38 18.42
CA ALA A 519 37.96 -3.92 19.76
C ALA A 519 38.88 -4.50 20.85
N THR A 520 40.16 -4.09 20.85
CA THR A 520 41.13 -4.31 21.95
C THR A 520 42.28 -3.30 21.87
N SER A 521 42.92 -3.07 23.02
CA SER A 521 44.14 -2.26 23.28
C SER A 521 44.09 -0.74 23.03
N TRP A 522 43.93 -0.01 24.15
CA TRP A 522 44.56 1.30 24.43
C TRP A 522 46.09 1.24 24.14
N GLU A 523 46.80 2.31 23.77
CA GLU A 523 47.22 3.41 24.67
C GLU A 523 47.89 4.59 23.91
N SER A 524 48.08 5.71 24.63
CA SER A 524 48.80 6.95 24.27
C SER A 524 50.13 6.74 23.52
N SER A 525 50.53 7.61 22.58
CA SER A 525 50.98 8.97 22.92
C SER A 525 51.38 9.81 21.69
N ALA A 526 51.20 11.13 21.83
CA ALA A 526 51.81 12.26 21.13
C ALA A 526 52.48 12.06 19.74
N ILE A 527 52.09 12.91 18.77
CA ILE A 527 52.89 14.11 18.43
C ILE A 527 51.96 15.21 17.89
N ASP A 528 52.12 16.37 18.51
CA ASP A 528 51.65 17.74 18.26
C ASP A 528 50.79 18.10 17.03
N GLU A 529 49.74 18.84 17.37
CA GLU A 529 48.77 19.49 16.50
C GLU A 529 49.39 20.61 15.63
N LEU A 530 48.86 20.78 14.41
CA LEU A 530 48.54 22.12 13.92
C LEU A 530 47.04 22.31 14.05
N THR A 531 46.64 22.83 15.22
CA THR A 531 45.25 23.03 15.61
C THR A 531 44.66 24.29 14.99
N LEU A 532 43.38 24.23 14.64
CA LEU A 532 42.40 25.15 15.20
C LEU A 532 41.13 24.35 15.53
N SER A 533 40.58 24.59 16.71
CA SER A 533 40.01 23.52 17.52
C SER A 533 38.48 23.42 17.46
N SER A 534 38.01 22.18 17.43
CA SER A 534 36.61 21.82 17.68
C SER A 534 36.27 21.92 19.16
N SER A 535 35.39 22.84 19.55
CA SER A 535 34.70 22.78 20.85
C SER A 535 33.35 23.52 20.83
N ASP A 536 32.36 22.93 20.15
CA ASP A 536 30.98 22.76 20.66
C ASP A 536 30.05 22.08 19.63
N LEU A 537 30.45 20.87 19.20
CA LEU A 537 29.60 19.95 18.45
C LEU A 537 28.67 19.19 19.39
N SER A 538 27.69 19.89 19.98
CA SER A 538 26.54 19.26 20.63
C SER A 538 25.31 19.31 19.72
N LEU A 539 25.07 18.21 19.00
CA LEU A 539 23.88 18.00 18.19
C LEU A 539 22.63 17.94 19.08
N THR A 540 21.98 19.08 19.31
CA THR A 540 20.66 19.14 19.96
C THR A 540 19.62 19.75 19.01
N PRO A 541 18.58 18.99 18.61
CA PRO A 541 17.59 19.47 17.65
C PRO A 541 16.67 20.51 18.29
N VAL A 542 16.54 21.69 17.65
CA VAL A 542 15.62 22.75 18.08
C VAL A 542 14.17 22.33 17.78
N LYS A 543 13.55 21.64 18.74
CA LYS A 543 12.15 21.20 18.62
C LYS A 543 11.19 22.40 18.77
N ARG A 544 10.42 22.71 17.73
CA ARG A 544 9.36 23.75 17.78
C ARG A 544 8.25 23.34 18.75
N VAL A 545 7.68 24.33 19.45
CA VAL A 545 6.64 24.15 20.46
C VAL A 545 5.33 24.80 19.98
N ARG A 546 4.24 24.06 20.02
CA ARG A 546 2.86 24.50 19.75
C ARG A 546 2.10 24.66 21.06
N ILE A 547 1.32 25.73 21.19
CA ILE A 547 0.32 25.87 22.26
C ILE A 547 -1.04 25.47 21.70
N ILE A 548 -1.78 24.65 22.44
CA ILE A 548 -3.10 24.14 22.06
C ILE A 548 -4.06 24.41 23.21
N GLN A 549 -5.24 24.93 22.92
CA GLN A 549 -6.28 25.18 23.93
C GLN A 549 -7.53 24.36 23.64
N PHE A 550 -8.08 23.77 24.71
CA PHE A 550 -9.29 22.98 24.74
C PHE A 550 -10.28 23.65 25.68
N GLN A 551 -11.57 23.63 25.35
CA GLN A 551 -12.63 24.05 26.26
C GLN A 551 -13.39 22.81 26.76
N ARG A 552 -13.23 22.48 28.05
CA ARG A 552 -13.82 21.29 28.67
C ARG A 552 -15.05 21.65 29.50
N ASN A 553 -16.21 21.50 28.88
CA ASN A 553 -17.52 21.85 29.43
C ASN A 553 -18.34 20.63 29.91
N THR A 554 -17.81 19.40 29.78
CA THR A 554 -18.52 18.14 30.10
C THR A 554 -17.66 17.21 30.97
N ASP A 555 -18.30 16.18 31.53
CA ASP A 555 -17.64 15.04 32.20
C ASP A 555 -17.01 14.03 31.24
N GLU A 556 -17.08 14.27 29.92
CA GLU A 556 -16.46 13.41 28.92
C GLU A 556 -14.94 13.27 29.17
N PRO A 557 -14.37 12.06 29.08
CA PRO A 557 -12.93 11.89 29.05
C PRO A 557 -12.36 12.49 27.77
N MET A 558 -11.16 13.09 27.85
CA MET A 558 -10.52 13.73 26.68
C MET A 558 -10.26 12.77 25.51
N GLY A 559 -10.24 11.46 25.76
CA GLY A 559 -9.96 10.44 24.75
C GLY A 559 -8.47 10.38 24.39
N ILE A 560 -7.57 10.53 25.37
CA ILE A 560 -6.13 10.37 25.20
C ILE A 560 -5.55 9.45 26.28
N THR A 561 -4.49 8.72 25.94
CA THR A 561 -3.61 8.07 26.93
C THR A 561 -2.22 8.67 26.82
N MET A 562 -1.53 8.75 27.96
CA MET A 562 -0.20 9.36 28.08
C MET A 562 0.75 8.35 28.69
N LYS A 563 2.00 8.33 28.22
CA LYS A 563 3.09 7.56 28.82
C LYS A 563 4.28 8.46 29.09
N ILE A 564 5.13 8.05 30.01
CA ILE A 564 6.42 8.69 30.27
C ILE A 564 7.46 7.86 29.52
N ASN A 565 8.34 8.51 28.75
CA ASN A 565 9.42 7.81 28.07
C ASN A 565 10.64 7.61 29.00
N GLU A 566 11.67 6.93 28.51
CA GLU A 566 12.90 6.66 29.30
C GLU A 566 13.63 7.95 29.72
N ASP A 567 13.45 9.07 29.01
CA ASP A 567 13.97 10.39 29.37
C ASP A 567 13.12 11.14 30.42
N GLY A 568 12.05 10.55 30.96
CA GLY A 568 11.13 11.21 31.88
C GLY A 568 10.18 12.23 31.21
N LYS A 569 10.06 12.25 29.88
CA LYS A 569 9.19 13.17 29.12
C LYS A 569 7.80 12.56 28.95
N CYS A 570 6.77 13.37 29.14
CA CYS A 570 5.39 12.96 28.91
C CYS A 570 5.06 13.01 27.40
N ILE A 571 4.60 11.89 26.85
CA ILE A 571 4.22 11.76 25.45
C ILE A 571 2.82 11.15 25.31
N ILE A 572 2.07 11.60 24.30
CA ILE A 572 0.77 11.01 23.97
C ILE A 572 0.99 9.60 23.42
N ALA A 573 0.47 8.59 24.13
CA ALA A 573 0.59 7.19 23.78
C ALA A 573 -0.51 6.74 22.80
N ARG A 574 -1.73 7.26 22.95
CA ARG A 574 -2.88 6.94 22.08
C ARG A 574 -3.90 8.08 22.09
N ILE A 575 -4.68 8.19 21.01
CA ILE A 575 -5.86 9.04 20.93
C ILE A 575 -7.05 8.15 20.55
N MET A 576 -8.12 8.19 21.33
CA MET A 576 -9.32 7.37 21.16
C MET A 576 -10.22 7.98 20.08
N HIS A 577 -10.47 7.23 19.01
CA HIS A 577 -11.32 7.69 17.91
C HIS A 577 -12.74 8.02 18.39
N GLY A 578 -13.25 9.19 17.98
CA GLY A 578 -14.55 9.73 18.41
C GLY A 578 -14.53 10.49 19.75
N GLY A 579 -13.48 10.34 20.57
CA GLY A 579 -13.31 11.16 21.79
C GLY A 579 -13.09 12.64 21.50
N MET A 580 -13.23 13.49 22.52
CA MET A 580 -13.11 14.95 22.42
C MET A 580 -11.86 15.43 21.65
N VAL A 581 -10.67 14.91 21.97
CA VAL A 581 -9.42 15.32 21.31
C VAL A 581 -9.36 14.87 19.85
N HIS A 582 -9.82 13.65 19.54
CA HIS A 582 -9.91 13.17 18.15
C HIS A 582 -10.81 14.07 17.30
N ARG A 583 -11.99 14.45 17.82
CA ARG A 583 -12.95 15.32 17.12
C ARG A 583 -12.40 16.72 16.82
N GLN A 584 -11.39 17.19 17.55
CA GLN A 584 -10.76 18.49 17.33
C GLN A 584 -9.47 18.43 16.48
N GLY A 585 -8.85 17.26 16.31
CA GLY A 585 -7.68 17.06 15.45
C GLY A 585 -6.43 17.88 15.83
N THR A 586 -6.36 18.38 17.06
CA THR A 586 -5.30 19.30 17.52
C THR A 586 -4.04 18.59 18.00
N LEU A 587 -4.17 17.39 18.57
CA LEU A 587 -3.08 16.54 19.09
C LEU A 587 -2.89 15.27 18.24
N HIS A 588 -1.68 14.73 18.25
CA HIS A 588 -1.28 13.52 17.52
C HIS A 588 -0.59 12.51 18.44
N VAL A 589 -0.58 11.25 18.04
CA VAL A 589 0.15 10.20 18.78
C VAL A 589 1.66 10.45 18.69
N GLY A 590 2.33 10.39 19.84
CA GLY A 590 3.74 10.70 20.02
C GLY A 590 4.05 12.15 20.41
N ASP A 591 3.05 13.06 20.41
CA ASP A 591 3.23 14.46 20.81
C ASP A 591 3.82 14.55 22.23
N GLU A 592 4.92 15.30 22.41
CA GLU A 592 5.59 15.52 23.70
C GLU A 592 4.94 16.70 24.43
N ILE A 593 4.13 16.42 25.45
CA ILE A 593 3.46 17.44 26.26
C ILE A 593 4.46 17.95 27.30
N ARG A 594 4.88 19.22 27.19
CA ARG A 594 5.79 19.91 28.11
C ARG A 594 5.07 20.52 29.31
N GLU A 595 3.95 21.19 29.09
CA GLU A 595 3.19 21.87 30.14
C GLU A 595 1.68 21.67 29.95
N ILE A 596 0.95 21.58 31.06
CA ILE A 596 -0.52 21.56 31.11
C ILE A 596 -0.95 22.67 32.07
N ASN A 597 -1.68 23.67 31.58
CA ASN A 597 -2.07 24.87 32.34
C ASN A 597 -0.90 25.56 33.07
N GLY A 598 0.28 25.59 32.42
CA GLY A 598 1.51 26.15 32.99
C GLY A 598 2.26 25.24 33.98
N ILE A 599 1.69 24.09 34.33
CA ILE A 599 2.37 23.07 35.16
C ILE A 599 3.23 22.20 34.25
N ASN A 600 4.54 22.17 34.51
CA ASN A 600 5.48 21.32 33.77
C ASN A 600 5.19 19.83 34.05
N THR A 601 5.17 19.02 33.01
CA THR A 601 4.89 17.57 33.07
C THR A 601 6.12 16.73 33.40
N SER A 602 7.34 17.27 33.25
CA SER A 602 8.57 16.58 33.64
C SER A 602 8.55 16.26 35.13
N CYS A 603 8.91 15.03 35.51
CA CYS A 603 8.89 14.52 36.88
C CYS A 603 7.51 14.29 37.52
N GLN A 604 6.41 14.34 36.76
CA GLN A 604 5.09 13.87 37.22
C GLN A 604 4.83 12.42 36.81
N THR A 605 4.10 11.65 37.63
CA THR A 605 3.66 10.29 37.25
C THR A 605 2.42 10.33 36.36
N VAL A 606 2.16 9.26 35.61
CA VAL A 606 0.99 9.18 34.71
C VAL A 606 -0.32 9.30 35.50
N GLU A 607 -0.38 8.72 36.70
CA GLU A 607 -1.54 8.74 37.59
C GLU A 607 -1.82 10.15 38.15
N ASN A 608 -0.76 10.91 38.46
CA ASN A 608 -0.89 12.32 38.83
C ASN A 608 -1.41 13.16 37.67
N LEU A 609 -0.87 12.99 36.47
CA LEU A 609 -1.30 13.71 35.27
C LEU A 609 -2.76 13.35 34.90
N GLN A 610 -3.15 12.08 35.04
CA GLN A 610 -4.54 11.63 34.83
C GLN A 610 -5.51 12.19 35.86
N ARG A 611 -5.14 12.29 37.15
CA ARG A 611 -5.95 12.99 38.16
C ARG A 611 -6.10 14.47 37.83
N MET A 612 -4.99 15.16 37.57
CA MET A 612 -5.00 16.58 37.17
C MET A 612 -5.90 16.83 35.95
N LEU A 613 -5.80 16.03 34.89
CA LEU A 613 -6.66 16.14 33.72
C LEU A 613 -8.13 15.76 33.96
N ARG A 614 -8.43 14.95 34.99
CA ARG A 614 -9.80 14.62 35.39
C ARG A 614 -10.46 15.80 36.11
N ASP A 615 -9.73 16.45 36.99
CA ASP A 615 -10.26 17.47 37.90
C ASP A 615 -10.37 18.86 37.23
N LEU A 616 -9.53 19.15 36.23
CA LEU A 616 -9.55 20.41 35.48
C LEU A 616 -10.81 20.61 34.62
N ARG A 617 -11.47 21.77 34.79
CA ARG A 617 -12.66 22.23 34.05
C ARG A 617 -12.41 23.58 33.38
N GLY A 618 -13.16 23.88 32.32
CA GLY A 618 -12.98 25.11 31.55
C GLY A 618 -11.81 25.02 30.56
N THR A 619 -11.02 26.08 30.44
CA THR A 619 -9.94 26.15 29.45
C THR A 619 -8.70 25.36 29.89
N LEU A 620 -8.33 24.37 29.10
CA LEU A 620 -7.13 23.54 29.23
C LEU A 620 -6.12 23.96 28.16
N THR A 621 -4.93 24.39 28.56
CA THR A 621 -3.84 24.82 27.67
C THR A 621 -2.70 23.81 27.74
N PHE A 622 -2.40 23.15 26.63
CA PHE A 622 -1.25 22.25 26.51
C PHE A 622 -0.13 22.95 25.72
N LYS A 623 1.10 22.82 26.21
CA LYS A 623 2.32 23.20 25.48
C LYS A 623 2.98 21.94 24.97
N VAL A 624 3.06 21.78 23.66
CA VAL A 624 3.30 20.51 23.00
C VAL A 624 4.41 20.65 21.98
N ILE A 625 5.34 19.70 21.98
CA ILE A 625 6.30 19.49 20.91
C ILE A 625 5.68 18.46 19.96
N PRO A 626 5.37 18.83 18.70
CA PRO A 626 4.66 17.93 17.79
C PRO A 626 5.47 16.68 17.43
N SER A 627 4.76 15.56 17.35
CA SER A 627 5.17 14.34 16.66
C SER A 627 4.92 14.50 15.17
N TYR A 628 5.94 14.27 14.34
CA TYR A 628 5.83 14.33 12.88
C TYR A 628 5.24 13.04 12.28
N ARG A 629 4.37 12.32 13.02
CA ARG A 629 3.58 11.21 12.47
C ARG A 629 2.37 11.77 11.72
N SER A 630 2.20 11.33 10.48
CA SER A 630 0.96 11.50 9.72
C SER A 630 -0.21 10.89 10.50
N ALA A 631 -1.38 11.55 10.45
CA ALA A 631 -2.59 10.95 11.00
C ALA A 631 -2.89 9.68 10.18
N PRO A 632 -3.05 8.51 10.82
CA PRO A 632 -3.27 7.27 10.11
C PRO A 632 -4.61 7.31 9.36
N PRO A 633 -4.67 6.70 8.16
CA PRO A 633 -5.87 6.72 7.34
C PRO A 633 -7.05 6.03 8.04
N PRO A 634 -8.28 6.54 7.87
CA PRO A 634 -9.45 5.98 8.54
C PRO A 634 -9.67 4.54 8.06
N CYS A 635 -9.68 3.61 9.02
CA CYS A 635 -9.93 2.21 8.77
C CYS A 635 -11.45 2.00 8.63
N GLU A 636 -11.91 1.54 7.46
CA GLU A 636 -13.30 1.11 7.22
C GLU A 636 -13.38 -0.43 7.14
N ILE A 637 -12.62 -1.13 7.98
CA ILE A 637 -12.55 -2.59 7.99
C ILE A 637 -13.56 -3.16 8.99
N TYR A 638 -14.26 -4.21 8.60
CA TYR A 638 -15.13 -4.98 9.50
C TYR A 638 -14.56 -6.38 9.67
N VAL A 639 -14.58 -6.89 10.89
CA VAL A 639 -14.13 -8.25 11.22
C VAL A 639 -15.19 -9.00 11.99
N ARG A 640 -15.23 -10.31 11.77
CA ARG A 640 -15.92 -11.28 12.61
C ARG A 640 -14.91 -11.82 13.63
N ALA A 641 -15.22 -11.68 14.91
CA ALA A 641 -14.42 -12.26 15.99
C ALA A 641 -14.45 -13.79 15.90
N GLN A 642 -13.29 -14.44 15.97
CA GLN A 642 -13.21 -15.91 15.96
C GLN A 642 -12.97 -16.48 17.37
N PHE A 643 -12.83 -15.64 18.39
CA PHE A 643 -12.62 -16.02 19.79
C PHE A 643 -13.41 -15.10 20.73
N ASP A 644 -13.52 -15.51 21.99
CA ASP A 644 -14.14 -14.74 23.07
C ASP A 644 -13.15 -13.78 23.73
N TYR A 645 -13.58 -12.54 23.99
CA TYR A 645 -12.76 -11.54 24.66
C TYR A 645 -13.48 -10.84 25.82
N ASP A 646 -12.89 -10.90 27.01
CA ASP A 646 -13.30 -10.15 28.20
C ASP A 646 -12.12 -9.26 28.67
N PRO A 647 -12.23 -7.92 28.54
CA PRO A 647 -11.18 -7.00 28.95
C PRO A 647 -10.97 -6.93 30.47
N PHE A 648 -11.89 -7.44 31.29
CA PHE A 648 -11.71 -7.52 32.75
C PHE A 648 -10.92 -8.76 33.21
N GLN A 649 -10.72 -9.74 32.32
CA GLN A 649 -9.87 -10.91 32.55
C GLN A 649 -8.47 -10.76 31.93
N ASP A 650 -8.19 -9.62 31.32
CA ASP A 650 -6.97 -9.39 30.53
C ASP A 650 -5.96 -8.51 31.28
N ASP A 651 -4.99 -9.14 31.96
CA ASP A 651 -3.92 -8.44 32.69
C ASP A 651 -3.01 -7.56 31.80
N LEU A 652 -3.09 -7.69 30.47
CA LEU A 652 -2.26 -6.93 29.52
C LEU A 652 -2.96 -5.68 28.98
N ILE A 653 -4.26 -5.50 29.18
CA ILE A 653 -4.97 -4.31 28.67
C ILE A 653 -4.56 -3.05 29.45
N PRO A 654 -4.22 -1.93 28.80
CA PRO A 654 -3.83 -0.70 29.50
C PRO A 654 -4.92 -0.11 30.40
N CYS A 655 -6.19 -0.41 30.12
CA CYS A 655 -7.36 0.04 30.87
C CYS A 655 -8.56 -0.86 30.54
N PRO A 656 -9.00 -1.76 31.44
CA PRO A 656 -10.14 -2.65 31.22
C PRO A 656 -11.43 -1.91 30.84
N GLN A 657 -11.65 -0.73 31.43
CA GLN A 657 -12.82 0.12 31.18
C GLN A 657 -12.87 0.70 29.75
N ALA A 658 -11.74 0.71 29.04
CA ALA A 658 -11.67 1.12 27.65
C ALA A 658 -11.82 -0.06 26.67
N GLY A 659 -11.88 -1.31 27.16
CA GLY A 659 -12.01 -2.49 26.31
C GLY A 659 -13.41 -2.69 25.73
N VAL A 660 -13.50 -3.27 24.55
CA VAL A 660 -14.76 -3.76 23.97
C VAL A 660 -14.86 -5.27 24.24
N PRO A 661 -15.74 -5.74 25.13
CA PRO A 661 -16.01 -7.17 25.27
C PRO A 661 -16.72 -7.69 24.01
N PHE A 662 -16.38 -8.90 23.58
CA PHE A 662 -17.05 -9.57 22.46
C PHE A 662 -17.01 -11.09 22.58
N LYS A 663 -17.86 -11.75 21.81
CA LYS A 663 -17.97 -13.21 21.71
C LYS A 663 -17.64 -13.69 20.31
N THR A 664 -17.29 -14.96 20.24
CA THR A 664 -17.05 -15.69 18.99
C THR A 664 -18.25 -15.55 18.05
N GLY A 665 -18.02 -15.02 16.85
CA GLY A 665 -19.05 -14.75 15.84
C GLY A 665 -19.59 -13.31 15.81
N ASP A 666 -19.28 -12.47 16.81
CA ASP A 666 -19.69 -11.07 16.82
C ASP A 666 -18.96 -10.25 15.73
N ILE A 667 -19.58 -9.17 15.28
CA ILE A 667 -19.02 -8.26 14.26
C ILE A 667 -18.50 -6.99 14.92
N LEU A 668 -17.25 -6.64 14.58
CA LEU A 668 -16.54 -5.46 15.03
C LEU A 668 -16.15 -4.60 13.84
N GLN A 669 -16.27 -3.27 13.96
CA GLN A 669 -15.67 -2.32 13.02
C GLN A 669 -14.31 -1.90 13.56
N ILE A 670 -13.24 -2.21 12.84
CA ILE A 670 -11.88 -1.74 13.16
C ILE A 670 -11.77 -0.29 12.67
N ILE A 671 -11.47 0.62 13.60
CA ILE A 671 -11.34 2.06 13.36
C ILE A 671 -9.86 2.46 13.18
N SER A 672 -8.95 1.80 13.90
CA SER A 672 -7.50 2.02 13.81
C SER A 672 -6.71 0.76 14.18
N LYS A 673 -5.62 0.51 13.44
CA LYS A 673 -4.64 -0.58 13.66
C LYS A 673 -3.28 -0.05 14.18
N ASP A 674 -3.20 1.22 14.58
CA ASP A 674 -1.91 1.95 14.73
C ASP A 674 -1.04 1.45 15.88
N ASP A 675 -1.66 0.80 16.86
CA ASP A 675 -0.98 0.16 17.98
C ASP A 675 -0.90 -1.35 17.70
N HIS A 676 0.33 -1.84 17.54
CA HIS A 676 0.64 -3.25 17.23
C HIS A 676 0.07 -4.25 18.24
N ASN A 677 -0.35 -3.83 19.42
CA ASN A 677 -0.92 -4.70 20.45
C ASN A 677 -2.43 -4.47 20.66
N TRP A 678 -2.96 -3.29 20.35
CA TRP A 678 -4.28 -2.86 20.80
C TRP A 678 -5.02 -2.01 19.77
N TRP A 679 -5.74 -2.67 18.87
CA TRP A 679 -6.56 -2.01 17.87
C TRP A 679 -7.73 -1.26 18.52
N GLN A 680 -8.18 -0.20 17.84
CA GLN A 680 -9.38 0.52 18.22
C GLN A 680 -10.55 0.03 17.38
N ALA A 681 -11.62 -0.40 18.03
CA ALA A 681 -12.79 -0.95 17.38
C ALA A 681 -14.11 -0.48 17.99
N ARG A 682 -15.20 -0.69 17.26
CA ARG A 682 -16.58 -0.57 17.74
C ARG A 682 -17.30 -1.89 17.57
N PHE A 683 -18.16 -2.21 18.53
CA PHE A 683 -19.11 -3.32 18.39
C PHE A 683 -20.20 -2.97 17.36
N ILE A 684 -20.55 -3.89 16.47
CA ILE A 684 -21.51 -3.66 15.37
C ILE A 684 -22.72 -4.60 15.42
N ALA A 685 -22.52 -5.90 15.64
CA ALA A 685 -23.62 -6.87 15.67
C ALA A 685 -23.25 -8.10 16.50
N LEU A 686 -24.25 -8.64 17.21
CA LEU A 686 -24.14 -9.91 17.92
C LEU A 686 -24.18 -11.09 16.95
N PHE A 687 -23.53 -12.18 17.32
CA PHE A 687 -23.79 -13.50 16.76
C PHE A 687 -25.23 -13.96 17.11
N PRO A 688 -26.01 -14.53 16.16
CA PRO A 688 -25.71 -14.75 14.74
C PRO A 688 -25.87 -13.48 13.89
N ALA A 689 -24.83 -13.16 13.12
CA ALA A 689 -24.67 -11.89 12.42
C ALA A 689 -25.40 -11.82 11.06
N PHE A 690 -26.71 -12.00 11.03
CA PHE A 690 -27.54 -11.78 9.84
C PHE A 690 -28.97 -11.34 10.17
N GLY A 691 -29.66 -10.72 9.20
CA GLY A 691 -31.04 -10.25 9.38
C GLY A 691 -31.15 -8.95 10.18
N PHE A 692 -32.27 -8.72 10.86
CA PHE A 692 -32.66 -7.40 11.41
C PHE A 692 -32.09 -7.09 12.82
N ASN A 693 -31.16 -7.88 13.37
CA ASN A 693 -30.61 -7.71 14.72
C ASN A 693 -29.62 -6.52 14.88
N TYR A 694 -29.85 -5.41 14.17
CA TYR A 694 -29.06 -4.17 14.28
C TYR A 694 -29.38 -3.33 15.53
N ASN A 695 -30.46 -3.66 16.24
CA ASN A 695 -30.99 -2.88 17.36
C ASN A 695 -30.98 -3.64 18.70
N ALA A 696 -30.11 -4.65 18.87
CA ALA A 696 -29.80 -5.14 20.22
C ALA A 696 -29.19 -3.96 21.01
N PRO A 697 -29.70 -3.64 22.22
CA PRO A 697 -29.20 -2.49 22.95
C PRO A 697 -27.73 -2.70 23.30
N VAL A 698 -26.87 -1.81 22.78
CA VAL A 698 -25.48 -1.66 23.24
C VAL A 698 -25.52 -1.61 24.77
N GLN A 699 -24.71 -2.45 25.43
CA GLN A 699 -24.66 -2.48 26.89
C GLN A 699 -24.49 -1.05 27.42
N GLN A 700 -25.34 -0.67 28.40
CA GLN A 700 -25.71 0.73 28.72
C GLN A 700 -24.56 1.66 29.16
N ASN A 701 -23.32 1.18 29.18
CA ASN A 701 -22.12 1.90 29.65
C ASN A 701 -21.14 2.32 28.54
N GLN A 702 -21.39 2.02 27.26
CA GLN A 702 -20.51 2.47 26.16
C GLN A 702 -21.19 3.49 25.25
N ASN A 703 -20.61 4.70 25.20
CA ASN A 703 -21.09 5.80 24.37
C ASN A 703 -20.76 5.51 22.89
N PRO A 704 -21.75 5.26 22.00
CA PRO A 704 -21.55 4.64 20.68
C PRO A 704 -20.67 5.44 19.70
N LEU A 705 -20.37 6.70 20.03
CA LEU A 705 -19.47 7.56 19.28
C LEU A 705 -17.98 7.21 19.48
N VAL A 706 -17.59 6.64 20.62
CA VAL A 706 -16.18 6.43 20.99
C VAL A 706 -15.76 4.98 20.71
N ALA A 707 -14.62 4.79 20.05
CA ALA A 707 -14.03 3.47 19.86
C ALA A 707 -13.42 2.96 21.17
N GLY A 708 -13.54 1.65 21.44
CA GLY A 708 -12.85 0.97 22.52
C GLY A 708 -11.68 0.13 22.04
N LEU A 709 -11.03 -0.60 22.94
CA LEU A 709 -9.83 -1.38 22.69
C LEU A 709 -10.13 -2.86 22.55
N ILE A 710 -9.49 -3.50 21.56
CA ILE A 710 -9.46 -4.94 21.40
C ILE A 710 -8.00 -5.38 21.19
N PRO A 711 -7.61 -6.62 21.52
CA PRO A 711 -6.28 -7.12 21.20
C PRO A 711 -6.07 -7.09 19.68
N SER A 712 -4.89 -6.68 19.22
CA SER A 712 -4.52 -6.75 17.81
C SER A 712 -4.46 -8.19 17.32
N HIS A 713 -4.41 -8.37 16.00
CA HIS A 713 -4.16 -9.68 15.39
C HIS A 713 -2.84 -10.27 15.90
N GLU A 714 -1.76 -9.49 15.87
CA GLU A 714 -0.41 -9.93 16.29
C GLU A 714 -0.34 -10.29 17.78
N LEU A 715 -1.07 -9.56 18.65
CA LEU A 715 -1.15 -9.88 20.08
C LEU A 715 -1.94 -11.18 20.30
N GLN A 716 -3.00 -11.41 19.53
CA GLN A 716 -3.81 -12.62 19.64
C GLN A 716 -3.11 -13.85 19.07
N GLU A 717 -2.39 -13.73 17.94
CA GLU A 717 -1.50 -14.77 17.43
C GLU A 717 -0.46 -15.19 18.48
N TRP A 718 0.19 -14.21 19.12
CA TRP A 718 1.15 -14.47 20.19
C TRP A 718 0.51 -15.20 21.39
N ARG A 719 -0.70 -14.79 21.81
CA ARG A 719 -1.45 -15.46 22.89
C ARG A 719 -1.76 -16.92 22.53
N ALA A 720 -2.31 -17.15 21.34
CA ALA A 720 -2.66 -18.49 20.86
C ALA A 720 -1.42 -19.39 20.72
N ALA A 721 -0.31 -18.87 20.19
CA ALA A 721 0.96 -19.59 20.11
C ALA A 721 1.54 -19.93 21.50
N CYS A 722 1.47 -19.00 22.47
CA CYS A 722 1.89 -19.26 23.84
C CYS A 722 1.05 -20.35 24.52
N LEU A 723 -0.28 -20.31 24.37
CA LEU A 723 -1.18 -21.35 24.89
C LEU A 723 -0.90 -22.72 24.27
N ALA A 724 -0.66 -22.79 22.95
CA ALA A 724 -0.28 -24.03 22.27
C ALA A 724 1.04 -24.62 22.82
N VAL A 725 2.03 -23.78 23.10
CA VAL A 725 3.32 -24.19 23.70
C VAL A 725 3.14 -24.65 25.15
N GLU A 726 2.25 -24.05 25.94
CA GLU A 726 1.96 -24.50 27.30
C GLU A 726 1.21 -25.84 27.31
N HIS A 727 0.23 -26.05 26.42
CA HIS A 727 -0.42 -27.34 26.23
C HIS A 727 0.58 -28.43 25.82
N ALA A 728 1.49 -28.15 24.87
CA ALA A 728 2.52 -29.11 24.46
C ALA A 728 3.45 -29.51 25.62
N LYS A 729 3.81 -28.56 26.51
CA LYS A 729 4.61 -28.84 27.72
C LYS A 729 3.85 -29.63 28.77
N ALA A 730 2.53 -29.44 28.90
CA ALA A 730 1.69 -30.24 29.78
C ALA A 730 1.59 -31.70 29.31
N THR A 731 1.63 -31.94 27.99
CA THR A 731 1.61 -33.30 27.42
C THR A 731 2.98 -34.00 27.46
N PHE A 732 4.10 -33.26 27.45
CA PHE A 732 5.46 -33.80 27.51
C PHE A 732 6.29 -33.14 28.63
N PRO A 733 6.30 -33.69 29.87
CA PRO A 733 6.91 -33.05 31.04
C PRO A 733 8.45 -32.88 31.03
N CYS A 734 9.13 -33.24 29.94
CA CYS A 734 10.59 -33.35 29.87
C CYS A 734 11.32 -32.03 29.55
N ILE A 735 10.59 -30.95 29.22
CA ILE A 735 11.19 -29.66 28.82
C ILE A 735 11.37 -28.77 30.05
N SER A 736 12.61 -28.67 30.53
CA SER A 736 12.97 -28.09 31.83
C SER A 736 12.84 -26.56 31.92
N SER A 737 12.74 -26.08 33.17
CA SER A 737 12.29 -24.74 33.52
C SER A 737 13.31 -23.62 33.24
N GLY A 738 12.94 -22.64 32.40
CA GLY A 738 13.62 -21.35 32.25
C GLY A 738 12.89 -20.23 32.99
N ARG A 739 13.61 -19.39 33.75
CA ARG A 739 13.03 -18.32 34.60
C ARG A 739 12.26 -17.27 33.80
N ARG A 740 11.08 -16.87 34.31
CA ARG A 740 10.30 -15.71 33.81
C ARG A 740 11.17 -14.43 33.82
N LYS A 741 11.58 -13.95 32.65
CA LYS A 741 12.08 -12.57 32.46
C LYS A 741 10.96 -11.73 31.83
N LYS A 742 10.77 -10.50 32.29
CA LYS A 742 9.97 -9.49 31.58
C LYS A 742 10.62 -9.28 30.21
N HIS A 743 9.94 -9.62 29.13
CA HIS A 743 10.41 -9.38 27.77
C HIS A 743 9.69 -8.17 27.15
N ASN A 744 10.45 -7.30 26.50
CA ASN A 744 9.93 -6.20 25.71
C ASN A 744 9.20 -6.76 24.47
N PHE A 745 8.03 -6.21 24.17
CA PHE A 745 7.30 -6.49 22.94
C PHE A 745 8.13 -6.04 21.73
N GLY A 746 8.36 -6.93 20.75
CA GLY A 746 9.10 -6.60 19.53
C GLY A 746 9.29 -7.77 18.58
N LYS A 747 9.46 -7.45 17.29
CA LYS A 747 9.48 -8.30 16.07
C LYS A 747 10.48 -9.49 16.00
N SER A 748 11.08 -9.94 17.11
CA SER A 748 12.24 -10.85 17.08
C SER A 748 11.93 -12.34 17.28
N TYR A 749 10.72 -12.73 17.69
CA TYR A 749 10.49 -14.11 18.17
C TYR A 749 10.01 -15.13 17.13
N PHE A 750 9.43 -14.69 16.01
CA PHE A 750 8.97 -15.58 14.94
C PHE A 750 9.51 -15.11 13.59
N LYS A 751 10.68 -15.65 13.21
CA LYS A 751 11.28 -15.46 11.88
C LYS A 751 11.06 -16.65 10.95
N THR A 752 10.09 -17.50 11.30
CA THR A 752 9.80 -18.79 10.67
C THR A 752 8.30 -18.91 10.42
N GLN A 753 7.85 -18.33 9.30
CA GLN A 753 6.46 -18.35 8.83
C GLN A 753 5.87 -19.77 8.86
N SER A 754 6.69 -20.77 8.50
CA SER A 754 6.32 -22.18 8.39
C SER A 754 5.83 -22.88 9.68
N VAL A 755 6.04 -22.29 10.86
CA VAL A 755 5.49 -22.83 12.13
C VAL A 755 4.14 -22.17 12.45
N ILE A 756 3.95 -20.92 12.03
CA ILE A 756 2.70 -20.17 12.17
C ILE A 756 1.66 -20.73 11.19
N ASP A 757 2.04 -20.97 9.93
CA ASP A 757 1.14 -21.53 8.89
C ASP A 757 0.65 -22.96 9.21
N GLN A 758 1.28 -23.66 10.16
CA GLN A 758 0.85 -24.98 10.65
C GLN A 758 -0.09 -24.91 11.86
N LEU A 759 -0.17 -23.76 12.53
CA LEU A 759 -1.08 -23.51 13.64
C LEU A 759 -2.32 -22.82 13.08
N ASP A 760 -3.50 -23.41 13.29
CA ASP A 760 -4.79 -22.86 12.87
C ASP A 760 -5.18 -21.71 13.83
N LEU A 761 -4.49 -20.56 13.70
CA LEU A 761 -4.52 -19.47 14.69
C LEU A 761 -5.82 -18.66 14.61
N VAL A 762 -6.69 -18.93 15.57
CA VAL A 762 -8.03 -18.34 15.67
C VAL A 762 -7.97 -16.89 16.17
N THR A 763 -8.14 -15.92 15.25
CA THR A 763 -8.05 -14.47 15.53
C THR A 763 -9.29 -13.70 15.04
N TYR A 764 -9.23 -13.07 13.88
CA TYR A 764 -10.28 -12.25 13.28
C TYR A 764 -10.42 -12.61 11.80
N GLU A 765 -11.64 -12.73 11.30
CA GLU A 765 -11.92 -12.92 9.87
C GLU A 765 -12.45 -11.62 9.29
N GLU A 766 -11.81 -11.08 8.24
CA GLU A 766 -12.29 -9.86 7.58
C GLU A 766 -13.59 -10.15 6.83
N VAL A 767 -14.63 -9.33 7.05
CA VAL A 767 -15.97 -9.55 6.51
C VAL A 767 -16.55 -8.30 5.86
N VAL A 768 -17.41 -8.51 4.87
CA VAL A 768 -18.20 -7.47 4.21
C VAL A 768 -19.68 -7.76 4.32
N ARG A 769 -20.47 -6.71 4.58
CA ARG A 769 -21.93 -6.80 4.55
C ARG A 769 -22.43 -6.73 3.12
N LEU A 770 -23.21 -7.72 2.71
CA LEU A 770 -23.96 -7.70 1.46
C LEU A 770 -25.46 -7.60 1.77
N PRO A 771 -26.25 -6.81 1.00
CA PRO A 771 -27.69 -6.68 1.21
C PRO A 771 -28.44 -7.98 0.89
N SER A 772 -27.90 -8.78 -0.04
CA SER A 772 -28.37 -10.11 -0.42
C SER A 772 -27.18 -10.97 -0.80
N PHE A 773 -27.11 -12.22 -0.32
CA PHE A 773 -26.06 -13.17 -0.72
C PHE A 773 -26.64 -14.58 -0.82
N ARG A 774 -26.32 -15.29 -1.90
CA ARG A 774 -26.81 -16.65 -2.16
C ARG A 774 -25.77 -17.69 -1.74
N ARG A 775 -25.98 -18.30 -0.58
CA ARG A 775 -25.24 -19.49 -0.11
C ARG A 775 -25.60 -20.67 -1.03
N LYS A 776 -24.58 -21.42 -1.49
CA LYS A 776 -24.77 -22.60 -2.38
C LYS A 776 -24.76 -23.92 -1.60
N THR A 777 -24.11 -23.95 -0.43
CA THR A 777 -24.02 -25.14 0.43
C THR A 777 -24.64 -24.86 1.80
N LEU A 778 -25.41 -25.80 2.34
CA LEU A 778 -25.83 -25.86 3.74
C LEU A 778 -25.03 -26.98 4.42
N VAL A 779 -24.28 -26.66 5.47
CA VAL A 779 -23.48 -27.64 6.21
C VAL A 779 -24.10 -27.86 7.59
N LEU A 780 -24.42 -29.11 7.92
CA LEU A 780 -24.95 -29.51 9.23
C LEU A 780 -23.83 -30.16 10.05
N LEU A 781 -23.45 -29.52 11.16
CA LEU A 781 -22.49 -30.02 12.15
C LEU A 781 -23.18 -30.31 13.49
N GLY A 782 -22.60 -31.17 14.31
CA GLY A 782 -23.18 -31.57 15.61
C GLY A 782 -22.74 -32.98 16.02
N ALA A 783 -22.87 -33.30 17.30
CA ALA A 783 -22.45 -34.59 17.84
C ALA A 783 -23.17 -35.79 17.19
N ASN A 784 -22.57 -36.97 17.28
CA ASN A 784 -23.15 -38.20 16.75
C ASN A 784 -24.40 -38.59 17.55
N GLY A 785 -25.57 -38.45 16.93
CA GLY A 785 -26.87 -38.74 17.54
C GLY A 785 -27.84 -37.55 17.57
N VAL A 786 -27.39 -36.30 17.39
CA VAL A 786 -28.24 -35.08 17.49
C VAL A 786 -29.29 -34.91 16.37
N GLY A 787 -29.53 -35.92 15.52
CA GLY A 787 -30.58 -35.90 14.50
C GLY A 787 -30.20 -35.31 13.13
N ARG A 788 -28.95 -34.90 12.88
CA ARG A 788 -28.47 -34.33 11.59
C ARG A 788 -28.99 -35.07 10.35
N ARG A 789 -28.85 -36.40 10.33
CA ARG A 789 -29.29 -37.27 9.22
C ARG A 789 -30.80 -37.19 8.97
N HIS A 790 -31.61 -37.07 10.02
CA HIS A 790 -33.06 -36.95 9.91
C HIS A 790 -33.45 -35.58 9.34
N ILE A 791 -32.89 -34.49 9.89
CA ILE A 791 -33.06 -33.12 9.40
C ILE A 791 -32.75 -33.03 7.89
N LYS A 792 -31.57 -33.52 7.48
CA LYS A 792 -31.13 -33.60 6.08
C LYS A 792 -32.14 -34.31 5.18
N ASN A 793 -32.55 -35.52 5.57
CA ASN A 793 -33.43 -36.34 4.75
C ASN A 793 -34.82 -35.69 4.59
N THR A 794 -35.37 -35.14 5.67
CA THR A 794 -36.68 -34.45 5.66
C THR A 794 -36.66 -33.21 4.78
N LEU A 795 -35.60 -32.39 4.83
CA LEU A 795 -35.45 -31.22 3.95
C LEU A 795 -35.42 -31.58 2.46
N ILE A 796 -34.68 -32.64 2.10
CA ILE A 796 -34.58 -33.12 0.71
C ILE A 796 -35.92 -33.71 0.24
N GLN A 797 -36.63 -34.44 1.10
CA GLN A 797 -37.94 -35.02 0.77
C GLN A 797 -39.03 -33.95 0.61
N ARG A 798 -39.04 -32.90 1.45
CA ARG A 798 -40.02 -31.80 1.38
C ARG A 798 -39.75 -30.83 0.22
N HIS A 799 -38.49 -30.57 -0.11
CA HIS A 799 -38.09 -29.60 -1.14
C HIS A 799 -37.03 -30.16 -2.10
N PRO A 800 -37.36 -31.20 -2.89
CA PRO A 800 -36.41 -31.89 -3.79
C PRO A 800 -35.98 -31.02 -4.99
N ASP A 801 -36.68 -29.93 -5.26
CA ASP A 801 -36.35 -28.89 -6.24
C ASP A 801 -35.27 -27.93 -5.72
N ARG A 802 -35.26 -27.63 -4.42
CA ARG A 802 -34.33 -26.68 -3.77
C ARG A 802 -33.06 -27.34 -3.25
N PHE A 803 -33.16 -28.52 -2.64
CA PHE A 803 -32.06 -29.18 -1.95
C PHE A 803 -31.64 -30.49 -2.63
N ALA A 804 -30.35 -30.83 -2.50
CA ALA A 804 -29.82 -32.14 -2.89
C ALA A 804 -28.63 -32.54 -2.00
N TYR A 805 -28.39 -33.84 -1.88
CA TYR A 805 -27.20 -34.41 -1.24
C TYR A 805 -26.21 -34.92 -2.31
N PRO A 806 -24.90 -34.70 -2.18
CA PRO A 806 -23.94 -35.25 -3.14
C PRO A 806 -23.87 -36.77 -3.02
N ILE A 807 -24.03 -37.46 -4.15
CA ILE A 807 -23.93 -38.92 -4.24
C ILE A 807 -22.47 -39.33 -3.94
N PRO A 808 -22.22 -40.10 -2.87
CA PRO A 808 -20.86 -40.51 -2.50
C PRO A 808 -20.31 -41.53 -3.49
N HIS A 809 -18.98 -41.64 -3.55
CA HIS A 809 -18.29 -42.66 -4.32
C HIS A 809 -17.90 -43.82 -3.38
N THR A 810 -17.79 -45.04 -3.91
CA THR A 810 -17.31 -46.20 -3.15
C THR A 810 -16.53 -47.19 -4.01
N THR A 811 -15.60 -47.92 -3.38
CA THR A 811 -14.91 -49.06 -3.98
C THR A 811 -15.61 -50.39 -3.73
N ARG A 812 -16.74 -50.40 -3.01
CA ARG A 812 -17.57 -51.60 -2.82
C ARG A 812 -18.30 -51.95 -4.13
N PRO A 813 -18.40 -53.22 -4.53
CA PRO A 813 -19.25 -53.60 -5.67
C PRO A 813 -20.74 -53.30 -5.41
N PRO A 814 -21.52 -52.96 -6.46
CA PRO A 814 -22.95 -52.69 -6.36
C PRO A 814 -23.73 -53.93 -5.90
N ARG A 815 -24.73 -53.72 -5.03
CA ARG A 815 -25.75 -54.73 -4.68
C ARG A 815 -26.82 -54.80 -5.77
N LYS A 816 -27.63 -55.87 -5.74
CA LYS A 816 -28.65 -56.16 -6.77
C LYS A 816 -29.65 -55.01 -7.03
N ASP A 817 -29.94 -54.22 -6.00
CA ASP A 817 -30.91 -53.13 -6.04
C ASP A 817 -30.24 -51.73 -6.13
N GLU A 818 -28.91 -51.65 -6.27
CA GLU A 818 -28.16 -50.40 -6.31
C GLU A 818 -27.74 -50.02 -7.73
N CYS A 819 -28.25 -48.90 -8.25
CA CYS A 819 -27.79 -48.31 -9.50
C CYS A 819 -26.65 -47.30 -9.31
N ASP A 820 -25.65 -47.37 -10.20
CA ASP A 820 -24.57 -46.38 -10.30
C ASP A 820 -25.13 -44.98 -10.60
N GLY A 821 -24.56 -43.96 -9.96
CA GLY A 821 -24.99 -42.57 -10.10
C GLY A 821 -26.38 -42.26 -9.52
N GLN A 822 -26.99 -43.20 -8.77
CA GLN A 822 -28.17 -42.95 -7.94
C GLN A 822 -27.86 -43.09 -6.44
N HIS A 823 -27.27 -44.22 -6.04
CA HIS A 823 -26.99 -44.53 -4.64
C HIS A 823 -25.53 -44.21 -4.28
N TYR A 824 -24.62 -44.70 -5.12
CA TYR A 824 -23.20 -44.44 -5.09
C TYR A 824 -22.69 -44.27 -6.52
N TYR A 825 -21.53 -43.64 -6.67
CA TYR A 825 -20.67 -43.84 -7.83
C TYR A 825 -19.67 -44.96 -7.53
N PHE A 826 -19.76 -46.07 -8.27
CA PHE A 826 -18.94 -47.25 -8.07
C PHE A 826 -17.62 -47.11 -8.82
N VAL A 827 -16.50 -47.05 -8.09
CA VAL A 827 -15.17 -46.73 -8.64
C VAL A 827 -14.12 -47.77 -8.23
N ASN A 828 -13.11 -47.98 -9.07
CA ASN A 828 -11.98 -48.85 -8.73
C ASN A 828 -11.12 -48.23 -7.61
N HIS A 829 -10.55 -49.08 -6.75
CA HIS A 829 -9.74 -48.66 -5.61
C HIS A 829 -8.54 -47.77 -6.02
N ASP A 830 -7.78 -48.17 -7.04
CA ASP A 830 -6.63 -47.41 -7.54
C ASP A 830 -7.02 -46.02 -8.08
N VAL A 831 -8.19 -45.91 -8.71
CA VAL A 831 -8.72 -44.64 -9.23
C VAL A 831 -9.11 -43.72 -8.07
N MET A 832 -9.79 -44.26 -7.05
CA MET A 832 -10.15 -43.49 -5.86
C MET A 832 -8.91 -43.02 -5.09
N LEU A 833 -7.88 -43.86 -4.95
CA LEU A 833 -6.60 -43.47 -4.35
C LEU A 833 -5.88 -42.37 -5.16
N ALA A 834 -5.83 -42.48 -6.49
CA ALA A 834 -5.21 -41.46 -7.34
C ALA A 834 -5.93 -40.11 -7.25
N ASP A 835 -7.27 -40.12 -7.21
CA ASP A 835 -8.09 -38.91 -7.05
C ASP A 835 -7.97 -38.30 -5.65
N VAL A 836 -7.82 -39.12 -4.60
CA VAL A 836 -7.51 -38.68 -3.23
C VAL A 836 -6.14 -37.99 -3.18
N GLN A 837 -5.11 -38.55 -3.83
CA GLN A 837 -3.78 -37.92 -3.92
C GLN A 837 -3.80 -36.58 -4.67
N ARG A 838 -4.79 -36.34 -5.53
CA ARG A 838 -5.03 -35.05 -6.21
C ARG A 838 -5.92 -34.08 -5.42
N ASN A 839 -6.31 -34.42 -4.19
CA ASN A 839 -7.24 -33.65 -3.35
C ASN A 839 -8.63 -33.43 -4.01
N GLU A 840 -9.13 -34.38 -4.81
CA GLU A 840 -10.44 -34.27 -5.47
C GLU A 840 -11.62 -34.67 -4.54
N TYR A 841 -11.34 -35.24 -3.37
CA TYR A 841 -12.31 -35.65 -2.36
C TYR A 841 -12.38 -34.65 -1.21
N LEU A 842 -13.61 -34.36 -0.76
CA LEU A 842 -13.86 -33.55 0.44
C LEU A 842 -13.51 -34.32 1.72
N GLU A 843 -14.02 -35.55 1.78
CA GLU A 843 -13.84 -36.51 2.86
C GLU A 843 -13.80 -37.90 2.25
N TYR A 844 -13.02 -38.79 2.86
CA TYR A 844 -12.98 -40.21 2.53
C TYR A 844 -12.61 -41.03 3.77
N GLY A 845 -13.05 -42.28 3.81
CA GLY A 845 -12.76 -43.22 4.88
C GLY A 845 -12.98 -44.67 4.44
N THR A 846 -12.60 -45.61 5.30
CA THR A 846 -12.69 -47.05 5.02
C THR A 846 -13.69 -47.72 5.96
N HIS A 847 -14.59 -48.53 5.42
CA HIS A 847 -15.59 -49.30 6.17
C HIS A 847 -15.75 -50.68 5.53
N GLU A 848 -15.65 -51.75 6.31
CA GLU A 848 -15.70 -53.15 5.82
C GLU A 848 -14.74 -53.37 4.64
N GLU A 849 -13.47 -52.94 4.79
CA GLU A 849 -12.39 -52.98 3.77
C GLU A 849 -12.60 -52.12 2.50
N PHE A 850 -13.80 -51.59 2.27
CA PHE A 850 -14.09 -50.71 1.13
C PHE A 850 -13.93 -49.22 1.48
N MET A 851 -13.46 -48.42 0.54
CA MET A 851 -13.40 -46.97 0.68
C MET A 851 -14.74 -46.33 0.31
N TYR A 852 -15.07 -45.24 1.00
CA TYR A 852 -16.23 -44.38 0.75
C TYR A 852 -15.77 -42.92 0.82
N GLY A 853 -16.34 -42.04 0.00
CA GLY A 853 -15.95 -40.62 0.04
C GLY A 853 -16.82 -39.70 -0.81
N THR A 854 -16.83 -38.41 -0.46
CA THR A 854 -17.61 -37.38 -1.15
C THR A 854 -16.72 -36.60 -2.11
N LYS A 855 -16.79 -36.88 -3.41
CA LYS A 855 -15.99 -36.18 -4.43
C LYS A 855 -16.50 -34.74 -4.64
N LEU A 856 -15.60 -33.74 -4.65
CA LEU A 856 -15.93 -32.31 -4.77
C LEU A 856 -16.74 -31.99 -6.04
N GLU A 857 -16.45 -32.69 -7.14
CA GLU A 857 -17.18 -32.56 -8.41
C GLU A 857 -18.68 -32.89 -8.29
N THR A 858 -19.07 -33.76 -7.36
CA THR A 858 -20.50 -34.06 -7.13
C THR A 858 -21.23 -32.88 -6.49
N ILE A 859 -20.54 -32.12 -5.63
CA ILE A 859 -21.07 -30.89 -5.04
C ILE A 859 -21.18 -29.80 -6.13
N ARG A 860 -20.17 -29.67 -6.99
CA ARG A 860 -20.18 -28.77 -8.15
C ARG A 860 -21.36 -29.05 -9.10
N LYS A 861 -21.68 -30.32 -9.38
CA LYS A 861 -22.85 -30.71 -10.17
C LYS A 861 -24.17 -30.17 -9.58
N ILE A 862 -24.35 -30.25 -8.26
CA ILE A 862 -25.53 -29.71 -7.56
C ILE A 862 -25.61 -28.18 -7.73
N HIS A 863 -24.48 -27.48 -7.58
CA HIS A 863 -24.42 -26.03 -7.75
C HIS A 863 -24.72 -25.59 -9.19
N ARG A 864 -24.22 -26.32 -10.20
CA ARG A 864 -24.54 -26.08 -11.62
C ARG A 864 -26.03 -26.30 -11.93
N ALA A 865 -26.69 -27.22 -11.23
CA ALA A 865 -28.13 -27.42 -11.32
C ALA A 865 -28.96 -26.35 -10.57
N GLY A 866 -28.31 -25.34 -9.96
CA GLY A 866 -28.97 -24.24 -9.25
C GLY A 866 -29.55 -24.63 -7.89
N LYS A 867 -29.25 -25.83 -7.38
CA LYS A 867 -29.73 -26.33 -6.08
C LYS A 867 -28.74 -26.01 -4.95
N ILE A 868 -29.23 -26.05 -3.71
CA ILE A 868 -28.40 -25.97 -2.52
C ILE A 868 -27.93 -27.38 -2.14
N ALA A 869 -26.61 -27.58 -2.04
CA ALA A 869 -26.04 -28.83 -1.54
C ALA A 869 -26.17 -28.90 -0.02
N ILE A 870 -26.86 -29.90 0.52
CA ILE A 870 -26.85 -30.19 1.96
C ILE A 870 -25.70 -31.16 2.24
N LEU A 871 -24.82 -30.80 3.17
CA LEU A 871 -23.68 -31.60 3.63
C LEU A 871 -23.84 -31.92 5.11
N ASP A 872 -23.42 -33.13 5.48
CA ASP A 872 -23.54 -33.73 6.82
C ASP A 872 -22.22 -34.46 7.05
N VAL A 873 -21.21 -33.64 7.41
CA VAL A 873 -19.76 -33.89 7.31
C VAL A 873 -19.09 -33.64 8.66
N GLU A 874 -17.82 -34.00 8.82
CA GLU A 874 -17.04 -33.62 9.99
C GLU A 874 -16.56 -32.16 9.89
N PRO A 875 -16.29 -31.47 11.02
CA PRO A 875 -15.83 -30.08 11.01
C PRO A 875 -14.56 -29.84 10.16
N GLN A 876 -13.70 -30.84 10.03
CA GLN A 876 -12.47 -30.81 9.26
C GLN A 876 -12.71 -30.48 7.77
N ALA A 877 -13.85 -30.91 7.21
CA ALA A 877 -14.26 -30.60 5.84
C ALA A 877 -14.40 -29.09 5.58
N LEU A 878 -14.62 -28.28 6.62
CA LEU A 878 -14.74 -26.82 6.48
C LEU A 878 -13.47 -26.16 5.94
N LYS A 879 -12.28 -26.76 6.16
CA LYS A 879 -11.02 -26.25 5.60
C LYS A 879 -11.02 -26.20 4.07
N VAL A 880 -11.77 -27.09 3.42
CA VAL A 880 -11.95 -27.14 1.96
C VAL A 880 -13.19 -26.36 1.52
N LEU A 881 -14.27 -26.41 2.32
CA LEU A 881 -15.55 -25.79 1.96
C LEU A 881 -15.60 -24.25 2.12
N ARG A 882 -14.80 -23.63 3.00
CA ARG A 882 -14.90 -22.19 3.33
C ARG A 882 -14.34 -21.25 2.25
N THR A 883 -14.76 -21.42 1.01
CA THR A 883 -14.35 -20.61 -0.15
C THR A 883 -15.56 -20.01 -0.89
N ALA A 884 -15.32 -19.03 -1.76
CA ALA A 884 -16.34 -18.46 -2.66
C ALA A 884 -17.03 -19.52 -3.56
N GLU A 885 -16.32 -20.62 -3.87
CA GLU A 885 -16.83 -21.69 -4.71
C GLU A 885 -18.06 -22.36 -4.08
N TYR A 886 -17.94 -22.78 -2.82
CA TYR A 886 -19.01 -23.49 -2.10
C TYR A 886 -19.89 -22.55 -1.28
N SER A 887 -19.36 -21.43 -0.78
CA SER A 887 -20.09 -20.42 0.00
C SER A 887 -20.99 -21.03 1.10
N PRO A 888 -20.42 -21.88 1.98
CA PRO A 888 -21.20 -22.67 2.93
C PRO A 888 -21.92 -21.80 3.94
N PHE A 889 -23.15 -22.17 4.30
CA PHE A 889 -23.83 -21.72 5.49
C PHE A 889 -23.72 -22.81 6.54
N VAL A 890 -23.00 -22.56 7.63
CA VAL A 890 -22.65 -23.59 8.62
C VAL A 890 -23.63 -23.55 9.79
N VAL A 891 -24.43 -24.59 9.96
CA VAL A 891 -25.40 -24.73 11.04
C VAL A 891 -24.92 -25.80 12.01
N PHE A 892 -24.74 -25.43 13.27
CA PHE A 892 -24.46 -26.37 14.34
C PHE A 892 -25.75 -26.78 15.06
N VAL A 893 -25.98 -28.08 15.14
CA VAL A 893 -27.08 -28.72 15.86
C VAL A 893 -26.51 -29.21 17.19
N ALA A 894 -26.72 -28.41 18.24
CA ALA A 894 -26.34 -28.73 19.60
C ALA A 894 -27.29 -29.78 20.21
N ALA A 895 -26.75 -30.57 21.14
CA ALA A 895 -27.52 -31.51 21.95
C ALA A 895 -28.63 -30.80 22.78
N PRO A 896 -29.72 -31.51 23.13
CA PRO A 896 -30.81 -30.96 23.93
C PRO A 896 -30.40 -30.61 25.38
N ASP A 897 -31.18 -29.73 26.01
CA ASP A 897 -31.08 -29.45 27.45
C ASP A 897 -31.56 -30.66 28.28
N LEU A 898 -30.67 -31.28 29.07
CA LEU A 898 -30.97 -32.48 29.88
C LEU A 898 -31.87 -32.27 31.10
N LYS A 899 -32.53 -31.11 31.25
CA LYS A 899 -33.05 -30.64 32.54
C LYS A 899 -34.16 -31.49 33.16
N ASP A 900 -34.85 -32.31 32.36
CA ASP A 900 -35.96 -33.17 32.79
C ASP A 900 -35.91 -34.58 32.13
N LEU A 901 -34.73 -35.06 31.73
CA LEU A 901 -34.56 -36.34 31.01
C LEU A 901 -33.83 -37.40 31.86
N GLU A 902 -34.41 -38.61 31.96
CA GLU A 902 -33.73 -39.77 32.54
C GLU A 902 -32.70 -40.34 31.55
N ASP A 903 -31.43 -40.43 31.96
CA ASP A 903 -30.32 -41.02 31.18
C ASP A 903 -29.80 -42.32 31.84
N PRO A 904 -30.52 -43.45 31.71
CA PRO A 904 -30.18 -44.70 32.42
C PRO A 904 -28.92 -45.40 31.90
N ASP A 905 -28.39 -45.04 30.72
CA ASP A 905 -27.20 -45.64 30.11
C ASP A 905 -26.01 -44.67 29.92
N GLY A 906 -26.20 -43.40 30.30
CA GLY A 906 -25.19 -42.34 30.18
C GLY A 906 -24.92 -41.94 28.72
N SER A 907 -25.86 -42.18 27.81
CA SER A 907 -25.72 -41.86 26.39
C SER A 907 -26.01 -40.38 26.10
N LEU A 908 -26.97 -39.79 26.80
CA LEU A 908 -27.32 -38.37 26.65
C LEU A 908 -26.22 -37.46 27.24
N GLU A 909 -25.60 -37.83 28.36
CA GLU A 909 -24.42 -37.16 28.89
C GLU A 909 -23.24 -37.17 27.90
N ARG A 910 -23.01 -38.30 27.21
CA ARG A 910 -21.95 -38.39 26.19
C ARG A 910 -22.26 -37.49 25.00
N LEU A 911 -23.51 -37.47 24.53
CA LEU A 911 -23.97 -36.62 23.44
C LEU A 911 -23.75 -35.12 23.76
N VAL A 912 -24.11 -34.69 24.96
CA VAL A 912 -23.90 -33.31 25.42
C VAL A 912 -22.41 -32.98 25.54
N ARG A 913 -21.61 -33.89 26.10
CA ARG A 913 -20.15 -33.70 26.21
C ARG A 913 -19.47 -33.59 24.84
N GLU A 914 -19.84 -34.44 23.88
CA GLU A 914 -19.33 -34.38 22.51
C GLU A 914 -19.78 -33.09 21.80
N SER A 915 -21.05 -32.69 21.97
CA SER A 915 -21.60 -31.45 21.43
C SER A 915 -20.85 -30.23 21.97
N GLU A 916 -20.53 -30.20 23.26
CA GLU A 916 -19.82 -29.10 23.88
C GLU A 916 -18.35 -29.02 23.45
N LEU A 917 -17.66 -30.18 23.31
CA LEU A 917 -16.30 -30.24 22.76
C LEU A 917 -16.25 -29.73 21.31
N LEU A 918 -17.21 -30.13 20.46
CA LEU A 918 -17.31 -29.63 19.09
C LEU A 918 -17.58 -28.12 19.05
N ARG A 919 -18.42 -27.61 19.95
CA ARG A 919 -18.72 -26.17 20.07
C ARG A 919 -17.50 -25.37 20.50
N GLN A 920 -16.70 -25.88 21.43
CA GLN A 920 -15.46 -25.24 21.88
C GLN A 920 -14.36 -25.26 20.79
N ALA A 921 -14.20 -26.38 20.07
CA ALA A 921 -13.17 -26.51 19.04
C ALA A 921 -13.49 -25.76 17.73
N TYR A 922 -14.75 -25.77 17.29
CA TYR A 922 -15.14 -25.31 15.94
C TYR A 922 -16.19 -24.19 15.92
N GLY A 923 -16.62 -23.69 17.10
CA GLY A 923 -17.68 -22.69 17.24
C GLY A 923 -17.50 -21.44 16.38
N HIS A 924 -16.24 -21.04 16.15
CA HIS A 924 -15.86 -19.90 15.34
C HIS A 924 -16.32 -20.00 13.88
N PHE A 925 -16.43 -21.21 13.32
CA PHE A 925 -16.90 -21.43 11.96
C PHE A 925 -18.43 -21.41 11.79
N PHE A 926 -19.22 -21.53 12.85
CA PHE A 926 -20.67 -21.71 12.74
C PHE A 926 -21.36 -20.40 12.39
N ASP A 927 -22.26 -20.37 11.40
CA ASP A 927 -23.08 -19.18 11.09
C ASP A 927 -24.36 -19.12 11.93
N TYR A 928 -24.85 -20.27 12.40
CA TYR A 928 -26.01 -20.36 13.30
C TYR A 928 -25.93 -21.60 14.21
N ILE A 929 -26.57 -21.53 15.39
CA ILE A 929 -26.65 -22.63 16.35
C ILE A 929 -28.12 -22.91 16.68
N PHE A 930 -28.55 -24.17 16.53
CA PHE A 930 -29.82 -24.67 17.05
C PHE A 930 -29.57 -25.58 18.25
N VAL A 931 -30.36 -25.45 19.32
CA VAL A 931 -30.43 -26.42 20.41
C VAL A 931 -31.58 -27.37 20.08
N ASN A 932 -31.28 -28.64 19.76
CA ASN A 932 -32.28 -29.57 19.24
C ASN A 932 -33.09 -30.23 20.37
N ASN A 933 -33.97 -29.45 21.01
CA ASN A 933 -34.93 -29.95 22.00
C ASN A 933 -36.12 -30.67 21.35
N ASP A 934 -36.53 -30.23 20.15
CA ASP A 934 -37.53 -30.89 19.30
C ASP A 934 -37.07 -30.83 17.84
N ILE A 935 -37.06 -31.98 17.16
CA ILE A 935 -36.50 -32.11 15.82
C ILE A 935 -37.42 -31.55 14.72
N ASP A 936 -38.74 -31.61 14.90
CA ASP A 936 -39.72 -31.07 13.96
C ASP A 936 -39.78 -29.54 14.06
N GLU A 937 -39.68 -28.97 15.26
CA GLU A 937 -39.46 -27.53 15.49
C GLU A 937 -38.15 -27.07 14.84
N THR A 938 -37.04 -27.79 15.08
CA THR A 938 -35.72 -27.47 14.51
C THR A 938 -35.75 -27.48 12.97
N ILE A 939 -36.43 -28.45 12.35
CA ILE A 939 -36.61 -28.50 10.89
C ILE A 939 -37.40 -27.29 10.39
N LYS A 940 -38.56 -26.96 10.99
CA LYS A 940 -39.38 -25.79 10.58
C LYS A 940 -38.62 -24.48 10.67
N LEU A 941 -37.84 -24.30 11.74
CA LEU A 941 -37.02 -23.09 11.93
C LEU A 941 -35.90 -22.99 10.89
N LEU A 942 -35.25 -24.12 10.56
CA LEU A 942 -34.23 -24.18 9.52
C LEU A 942 -34.80 -23.95 8.11
N GLU A 943 -35.99 -24.48 7.80
CA GLU A 943 -36.74 -24.20 6.56
C GLU A 943 -36.99 -22.69 6.41
N LEU A 944 -37.58 -22.06 7.44
CA LEU A 944 -37.88 -20.63 7.47
C LEU A 944 -36.63 -19.74 7.39
N LEU A 945 -35.54 -20.16 8.05
CA LEU A 945 -34.25 -19.48 7.99
C LEU A 945 -33.69 -19.51 6.57
N MET A 946 -33.66 -20.68 5.93
CA MET A 946 -33.11 -20.84 4.58
C MET A 946 -33.92 -20.12 3.50
N GLU A 947 -35.22 -19.90 3.70
CA GLU A 947 -36.05 -19.04 2.84
C GLU A 947 -35.70 -17.57 2.97
N LYS A 948 -35.54 -17.07 4.21
CA LYS A 948 -35.27 -15.65 4.45
C LYS A 948 -33.80 -15.27 4.24
N LEU A 949 -32.88 -16.23 4.32
CA LEU A 949 -31.43 -15.99 4.31
C LEU A 949 -30.97 -15.14 3.11
N HIS A 950 -31.48 -15.41 1.90
CA HIS A 950 -31.07 -14.69 0.70
C HIS A 950 -31.69 -13.27 0.57
N LEU A 951 -32.75 -12.98 1.34
CA LEU A 951 -33.41 -11.67 1.42
C LEU A 951 -32.81 -10.79 2.54
N CYS A 952 -32.19 -11.41 3.53
CA CYS A 952 -31.53 -10.74 4.64
C CYS A 952 -30.10 -10.31 4.27
N SER A 953 -29.68 -9.15 4.79
CA SER A 953 -28.28 -8.78 4.70
C SER A 953 -27.41 -9.72 5.54
N GLN A 954 -26.31 -10.19 4.95
CA GLN A 954 -25.36 -11.12 5.55
C GLN A 954 -23.98 -10.50 5.63
N TRP A 955 -23.24 -10.81 6.70
CA TRP A 955 -21.79 -10.66 6.73
C TRP A 955 -21.15 -11.92 6.15
N VAL A 956 -20.26 -11.74 5.17
CA VAL A 956 -19.51 -12.82 4.51
C VAL A 956 -18.02 -12.48 4.48
N PRO A 957 -17.11 -13.47 4.47
CA PRO A 957 -15.68 -13.21 4.36
C PRO A 957 -15.34 -12.35 3.15
N VAL A 958 -14.42 -11.40 3.32
CA VAL A 958 -13.95 -10.51 2.24
C VAL A 958 -13.41 -11.31 1.06
N SER A 959 -12.67 -12.40 1.33
CA SER A 959 -12.14 -13.34 0.34
C SER A 959 -13.19 -14.14 -0.45
N TRP A 960 -14.48 -14.02 -0.12
CA TRP A 960 -15.56 -14.60 -0.91
C TRP A 960 -16.16 -13.62 -1.93
N VAL A 961 -15.72 -12.36 -1.91
CA VAL A 961 -16.31 -11.22 -2.64
C VAL A 961 -15.28 -10.40 -3.39
N TYR A 962 -14.06 -10.30 -2.85
CA TYR A 962 -12.95 -9.48 -3.33
C TYR A 962 -11.70 -10.33 -3.56
#